data_AF-A0A6J1VMK3-F1
#
_entry.id   AF-A0A6J1VMK3-F1
#
_cell.length_a   1.000
_cell.length_b   1.000
_cell.length_c   1.000
_cell.angle_alpha   90.00
_cell.angle_beta   90.00
_cell.angle_gamma   90.00
#
_symmetry.space_group_name_H-M   'P 1'
#
loop_
_entity.id
_entity.type
_entity.pdbx_description
1 polymer ?
#
loop_
_entity_poly.entity_id
_entity_poly.type
_entity_poly.pdbx_seq_one_letter_code
_entity_poly.pdbx_strand_id
1 'polypeptide(L)'
;MDKRKDSNKHLDPPAVFQITRPTGFTELIPPSHFQSQSAPPPIVSTTGLLGAAAYPNWEEIAELRRENLRLKDELQRWNTKVDTTEDPKDKTRSLDRLAEPSNVTLAMSQQAEIIAHQLHEIQRLESEVSALRVSSAQQEATIAARESTLSNLQGELTFLKSQNLTEVALLKTQLEEVRKSSQQEKEALRNELEELRKQNQLKTDFLREELESTKERSNHEITLAQGELQQMREEREVERRRQEAMVQECRQSVLKEYQTKLDKLSEVYEAEATSLKHQICAFQQDLEAQRKEASQLREKKDTLQNQLSVTEAELASQNALVLQFKTYVGEQKSNKPGFEQERLINQIQHSAVCALSSQVHLQDPLRSESSQKLQGLLTRWREKVFSLLVQLKSQELSHRDDTKRLEKKVKEMEEDVASREQKVVLLLHSLEDKTAEADMERVRNKEEILNERAILILGASCIPVRGLVCRKIALAKLQREEKHIAGRDQEIQPSYEDLQAELHMLHDERDRLSAELKHGAQLIEKKVSEARERVETDLSKMRGTLQHLQETLEAKTMVEQELRQQLEATEKQLETTNSELQRTAGAADSLRQEVGQLRGEYERALQEKVSEVETQLRKDLSEMEKALNTARREHAKAVVALRQAERQAGRDKARSEELTKIQESATQQEMARLEGRLKELERDKNVLMATLRQEGLLAQYRQNRLSAVPAKSIGKTGTSPPSKESLFAVLDDLQTLGAAILEEEVRDKNTNIIVDI
;
A
#
# COMPACT_ATOMS: atom_id res chain seq x y z
N MET A 1 -17.72 12.63 32.01
CA MET A 1 -17.16 11.47 31.27
C MET A 1 -15.95 11.97 30.50
N ASP A 2 -14.89 12.31 31.21
CA ASP A 2 -13.59 12.66 30.64
C ASP A 2 -12.64 11.52 30.98
N LYS A 3 -12.24 10.75 29.96
CA LYS A 3 -11.05 9.88 29.92
C LYS A 3 -11.08 9.06 28.64
N ARG A 4 -10.66 9.66 27.52
CA ARG A 4 -10.05 8.94 26.37
C ARG A 4 -9.13 9.89 25.61
N LYS A 5 -7.98 10.17 26.20
CA LYS A 5 -6.77 10.61 25.50
C LYS A 5 -5.63 9.95 26.25
N ASP A 6 -5.08 8.89 25.65
CA ASP A 6 -3.72 8.38 25.83
C ASP A 6 -3.61 6.96 25.27
N SER A 7 -3.43 6.86 23.96
CA SER A 7 -2.91 5.65 23.33
C SER A 7 -2.24 6.01 22.00
N ASN A 8 -1.11 6.70 22.12
CA ASN A 8 -0.04 6.68 21.10
C ASN A 8 1.28 6.46 21.86
N LYS A 9 1.60 5.19 22.13
CA LYS A 9 2.91 4.75 22.57
C LYS A 9 3.39 3.68 21.61
N HIS A 10 4.32 4.10 20.76
CA HIS A 10 5.52 3.40 20.32
C HIS A 10 5.55 1.89 20.60
N LEU A 11 5.44 1.08 19.55
CA LEU A 11 5.87 -0.32 19.56
C LEU A 11 7.26 -0.36 18.91
N ASP A 12 8.28 -0.67 19.71
CA ASP A 12 9.62 -1.02 19.22
C ASP A 12 9.67 -2.51 18.83
N PRO A 13 10.35 -2.90 17.75
CA PRO A 13 10.67 -4.29 17.44
C PRO A 13 11.90 -4.80 18.23
N PRO A 14 12.03 -6.12 18.45
CA PRO A 14 12.96 -6.70 19.42
C PRO A 14 14.42 -6.68 18.98
N ALA A 15 15.28 -6.43 19.96
CA ALA A 15 16.73 -6.35 19.87
C ALA A 15 17.39 -7.72 19.60
N VAL A 16 17.80 -7.96 18.36
CA VAL A 16 18.93 -8.84 18.03
C VAL A 16 19.74 -8.11 16.96
N PHE A 17 21.06 -8.07 17.13
CA PHE A 17 22.06 -7.26 16.40
C PHE A 17 22.32 -5.85 16.96
N GLN A 18 22.85 -5.80 18.18
CA GLN A 18 23.72 -4.70 18.59
C GLN A 18 25.15 -5.01 18.15
N ILE A 19 25.71 -4.20 17.25
CA ILE A 19 27.16 -3.97 17.19
C ILE A 19 27.39 -2.45 17.14
N THR A 20 28.39 -2.06 17.91
CA THR A 20 28.73 -0.75 18.46
C THR A 20 29.04 0.36 17.45
N ARG A 21 28.61 1.57 17.81
CA ARG A 21 29.03 2.89 17.31
C ARG A 21 30.54 3.14 17.54
N PRO A 22 31.15 4.07 16.79
CA PRO A 22 31.32 5.43 17.34
C PRO A 22 31.02 6.54 16.31
N THR A 23 30.07 7.45 16.60
CA THR A 23 30.28 8.89 16.90
C THR A 23 31.10 9.64 15.84
N GLY A 24 30.45 10.22 14.83
CA GLY A 24 30.14 11.67 14.73
C GLY A 24 31.05 12.28 13.66
N PHE A 25 30.60 12.89 12.57
CA PHE A 25 29.87 14.16 12.49
C PHE A 25 29.19 14.33 11.10
N THR A 26 28.09 15.11 11.11
CA THR A 26 27.59 16.04 10.07
C THR A 26 27.11 15.55 8.70
N GLU A 27 25.79 15.71 8.50
CA GLU A 27 25.08 16.20 7.31
C GLU A 27 25.63 15.85 5.91
N LEU A 28 24.99 14.86 5.26
CA LEU A 28 25.09 14.65 3.82
C LEU A 28 23.94 15.37 3.11
N ILE A 29 24.23 16.55 2.60
CA ILE A 29 23.50 17.29 1.54
C ILE A 29 23.93 16.68 0.17
N PRO A 30 23.05 16.65 -0.86
CA PRO A 30 23.15 15.76 -2.01
C PRO A 30 24.23 16.17 -3.03
N PRO A 31 24.68 15.29 -3.95
CA PRO A 31 25.61 15.67 -5.00
C PRO A 31 24.85 16.32 -6.16
N SER A 32 24.55 17.61 -6.04
CA SER A 32 24.28 18.47 -7.20
C SER A 32 25.47 19.40 -7.42
N HIS A 33 26.03 19.35 -8.64
CA HIS A 33 26.86 20.38 -9.28
C HIS A 33 27.97 21.06 -8.44
N PHE A 34 29.22 20.65 -8.66
CA PHE A 34 30.37 21.49 -8.36
C PHE A 34 30.80 22.29 -9.61
N GLN A 35 30.51 23.58 -9.58
CA GLN A 35 31.30 24.63 -10.22
C GLN A 35 32.22 25.26 -9.16
N SER A 36 33.50 25.46 -9.51
CA SER A 36 34.34 26.67 -9.26
C SER A 36 34.54 27.18 -7.81
N GLN A 37 35.72 27.51 -7.26
CA GLN A 37 37.01 27.94 -7.80
C GLN A 37 37.99 28.14 -6.62
N SER A 38 39.28 27.78 -6.79
CA SER A 38 40.47 28.64 -6.51
C SER A 38 41.76 27.83 -6.29
N ALA A 39 42.54 27.64 -7.36
CA ALA A 39 44.01 27.62 -7.43
C ALA A 39 44.43 27.58 -8.93
N PRO A 40 45.59 28.13 -9.31
CA PRO A 40 45.75 28.96 -10.51
C PRO A 40 46.00 28.19 -11.83
N PRO A 41 45.84 28.84 -13.00
CA PRO A 41 45.81 28.16 -14.29
C PRO A 41 47.22 28.06 -14.92
N PRO A 42 47.52 27.03 -15.73
CA PRO A 42 48.39 27.22 -16.87
C PRO A 42 47.53 27.74 -18.03
N ILE A 43 47.79 28.99 -18.39
CA ILE A 43 47.30 29.65 -19.59
C ILE A 43 47.79 28.84 -20.81
N VAL A 44 46.88 28.32 -21.62
CA VAL A 44 47.18 27.95 -23.01
C VAL A 44 46.53 29.00 -23.90
N SER A 45 47.25 30.12 -24.05
CA SER A 45 47.11 31.07 -25.16
C SER A 45 48.32 30.82 -26.06
N THR A 46 48.11 30.35 -27.29
CA THR A 46 48.07 31.20 -28.49
C THR A 46 49.33 32.06 -28.64
N THR A 47 50.22 31.54 -29.51
CA THR A 47 51.07 32.30 -30.44
C THR A 47 52.27 33.07 -29.89
N GLY A 48 53.48 32.56 -30.15
CA GLY A 48 54.70 33.38 -30.11
C GLY A 48 56.06 32.67 -30.07
N LEU A 49 56.49 32.13 -31.21
CA LEU A 49 57.89 31.98 -31.70
C LEU A 49 58.95 31.06 -31.01
N LEU A 50 59.40 30.10 -31.85
CA LEU A 50 60.77 29.61 -32.13
C LEU A 50 61.49 28.64 -31.18
N GLY A 51 61.84 27.46 -31.73
CA GLY A 51 62.80 26.50 -31.15
C GLY A 51 62.92 25.14 -31.84
N ALA A 52 62.92 25.10 -33.18
CA ALA A 52 63.47 24.07 -34.08
C ALA A 52 63.20 22.57 -33.77
N ALA A 53 62.10 22.04 -34.33
CA ALA A 53 62.10 20.69 -34.85
C ALA A 53 63.24 20.56 -35.88
N ALA A 54 64.01 19.49 -35.81
CA ALA A 54 65.04 19.19 -36.80
C ALA A 54 64.37 19.06 -38.18
N TYR A 55 64.39 20.17 -38.91
CA TYR A 55 64.21 20.17 -40.35
C TYR A 55 65.25 19.20 -40.94
N PRO A 56 64.89 18.31 -41.89
CA PRO A 56 65.87 17.98 -42.91
C PRO A 56 66.25 19.32 -43.54
N ASN A 57 67.50 19.69 -43.32
CA ASN A 57 68.12 20.93 -43.76
C ASN A 57 67.65 21.24 -45.20
N TRP A 58 66.68 22.15 -45.36
CA TRP A 58 66.14 22.51 -46.66
C TRP A 58 67.17 23.31 -47.45
N GLU A 59 68.21 23.81 -46.78
CA GLU A 59 69.38 24.42 -47.39
C GLU A 59 70.28 23.33 -47.99
N GLU A 60 70.44 22.17 -47.35
CA GLU A 60 71.09 20.98 -47.93
C GLU A 60 70.28 20.38 -49.07
N ILE A 61 68.95 20.32 -48.96
CA ILE A 61 68.10 19.81 -50.05
C ILE A 61 68.02 20.81 -51.20
N ALA A 62 68.07 22.13 -50.93
CA ALA A 62 68.15 23.16 -51.96
C ALA A 62 69.55 23.26 -52.57
N GLU A 63 70.62 23.05 -51.80
CA GLU A 63 72.01 22.92 -52.25
C GLU A 63 72.17 21.64 -53.05
N LEU A 64 71.70 20.48 -52.58
CA LEU A 64 71.68 19.23 -53.34
C LEU A 64 70.83 19.32 -54.60
N ARG A 65 69.75 20.13 -54.61
CA ARG A 65 68.99 20.42 -55.84
C ARG A 65 69.72 21.39 -56.78
N ARG A 66 70.49 22.35 -56.26
CA ARG A 66 71.30 23.31 -57.03
C ARG A 66 72.58 22.64 -57.57
N GLU A 67 73.18 21.76 -56.80
CA GLU A 67 74.29 20.86 -57.13
C GLU A 67 73.81 19.81 -58.13
N ASN A 68 72.61 19.22 -57.96
CA ASN A 68 72.02 18.34 -58.99
C ASN A 68 71.69 19.09 -60.27
N LEU A 69 71.21 20.34 -60.20
CA LEU A 69 71.01 21.16 -61.40
C LEU A 69 72.35 21.48 -62.08
N ARG A 70 73.38 21.80 -61.30
CA ARG A 70 74.74 22.04 -61.78
C ARG A 70 75.38 20.80 -62.38
N LEU A 71 75.24 19.63 -61.76
CA LEU A 71 75.72 18.35 -62.27
C LEU A 71 74.95 17.94 -63.52
N LYS A 72 73.65 18.24 -63.60
CA LYS A 72 72.83 18.03 -64.81
C LYS A 72 73.23 18.99 -65.95
N ASP A 73 73.58 20.23 -65.63
CA ASP A 73 74.11 21.21 -66.58
C ASP A 73 75.57 20.90 -66.98
N GLU A 74 76.40 20.34 -66.10
CA GLU A 74 77.75 19.85 -66.39
C GLU A 74 77.69 18.56 -67.24
N LEU A 75 76.76 17.64 -66.97
CA LEU A 75 76.50 16.47 -67.81
C LEU A 75 76.00 16.88 -69.20
N GLN A 76 75.10 17.86 -69.29
CA GLN A 76 74.67 18.44 -70.58
C GLN A 76 75.82 19.17 -71.29
N ARG A 77 76.76 19.79 -70.56
CA ARG A 77 77.96 20.43 -71.12
C ARG A 77 78.98 19.42 -71.67
N TRP A 78 79.07 18.23 -71.07
CA TRP A 78 79.89 17.11 -71.57
C TRP A 78 79.20 16.36 -72.72
N ASN A 79 77.87 16.20 -72.67
CA ASN A 79 77.09 15.62 -73.77
C ASN A 79 76.99 16.52 -75.01
N THR A 80 77.22 17.83 -74.89
CA THR A 80 77.28 18.77 -76.05
C THR A 80 78.69 19.05 -76.55
N LYS A 81 79.71 18.31 -76.07
CA LYS A 81 81.11 18.48 -76.46
C LYS A 81 81.78 17.23 -77.04
N VAL A 82 81.00 16.20 -77.41
CA VAL A 82 81.49 14.95 -78.02
C VAL A 82 80.65 14.54 -79.23
N ASP A 83 80.24 15.51 -80.06
CA ASP A 83 79.78 15.19 -81.41
C ASP A 83 80.07 16.38 -82.33
N THR A 84 81.30 16.46 -82.81
CA THR A 84 81.73 17.16 -84.03
C THR A 84 83.23 16.99 -84.17
N THR A 85 83.65 15.97 -84.92
CA THR A 85 84.78 16.09 -85.84
C THR A 85 84.77 14.87 -86.73
N GLU A 86 84.34 15.11 -87.96
CA GLU A 86 84.52 14.21 -89.08
C GLU A 86 86.00 13.86 -89.30
N ASP A 87 86.17 12.69 -89.89
CA ASP A 87 87.34 12.12 -90.56
C ASP A 87 88.18 13.17 -91.34
N PRO A 88 89.52 13.02 -91.39
CA PRO A 88 90.10 12.98 -92.73
C PRO A 88 91.27 11.99 -92.90
N LYS A 89 91.20 11.28 -94.04
CA LYS A 89 92.33 10.75 -94.80
C LYS A 89 93.41 11.83 -95.00
N ASP A 90 94.69 11.50 -94.81
CA ASP A 90 95.71 11.65 -95.86
C ASP A 90 97.09 11.06 -95.53
N LYS A 91 97.84 10.86 -96.62
CA LYS A 91 99.04 10.01 -96.82
C LYS A 91 100.38 10.65 -96.44
N THR A 92 101.41 9.78 -96.41
CA THR A 92 102.87 9.98 -96.65
C THR A 92 103.68 10.68 -95.54
N ARG A 93 104.96 10.38 -95.23
CA ARG A 93 106.07 9.74 -95.98
C ARG A 93 107.23 9.37 -95.02
N SER A 94 108.07 8.46 -95.52
CA SER A 94 109.42 7.98 -95.11
C SER A 94 110.45 8.95 -94.49
N LEU A 95 111.37 8.40 -93.67
CA LEU A 95 112.82 8.66 -93.78
C LEU A 95 113.63 7.44 -93.29
N ASP A 96 114.69 7.14 -94.05
CA ASP A 96 115.56 5.96 -94.04
C ASP A 96 117.01 6.38 -93.68
N ARG A 97 117.91 5.40 -93.43
CA ARG A 97 119.40 5.42 -93.23
C ARG A 97 119.93 5.24 -91.79
N LEU A 98 120.88 4.34 -91.43
CA LEU A 98 121.84 3.40 -92.08
C LEU A 98 122.16 2.26 -91.05
N ALA A 99 122.11 0.96 -91.37
CA ALA A 99 123.22 0.07 -91.84
C ALA A 99 124.50 0.10 -90.95
N GLU A 100 125.05 -0.95 -90.33
CA GLU A 100 125.08 -2.42 -90.49
C GLU A 100 125.61 -3.12 -89.17
N PRO A 101 125.99 -4.43 -89.12
CA PRO A 101 125.16 -5.64 -89.26
C PRO A 101 125.34 -6.64 -88.09
N SER A 102 124.39 -7.59 -87.97
CA SER A 102 124.60 -9.04 -87.72
C SER A 102 123.52 -9.68 -86.82
N ASN A 103 123.02 -10.86 -87.23
CA ASN A 103 122.12 -11.81 -86.54
C ASN A 103 120.57 -11.62 -86.65
N VAL A 104 120.02 -11.67 -87.87
CA VAL A 104 118.59 -11.49 -88.20
C VAL A 104 117.68 -12.72 -87.92
N THR A 105 118.22 -13.94 -87.83
CA THR A 105 117.40 -15.17 -87.72
C THR A 105 116.87 -15.48 -86.33
N LEU A 106 117.55 -15.05 -85.25
CA LEU A 106 117.10 -15.27 -83.86
C LEU A 106 116.01 -14.26 -83.44
N ALA A 107 116.14 -13.01 -83.90
CA ALA A 107 115.17 -11.95 -83.61
C ALA A 107 113.79 -12.22 -84.25
N MET A 108 113.73 -12.83 -85.44
CA MET A 108 112.45 -13.19 -86.07
C MET A 108 111.72 -14.32 -85.35
N SER A 109 112.43 -15.30 -84.78
CA SER A 109 111.83 -16.40 -84.00
C SER A 109 111.28 -15.91 -82.64
N GLN A 110 112.02 -15.04 -81.95
CA GLN A 110 111.55 -14.43 -80.70
C GLN A 110 110.34 -13.53 -80.94
N GLN A 111 110.31 -12.79 -82.05
CA GLN A 111 109.15 -11.99 -82.42
C GLN A 111 107.91 -12.85 -82.74
N ALA A 112 108.10 -14.01 -83.40
CA ALA A 112 107.00 -14.92 -83.71
C ALA A 112 106.41 -15.61 -82.46
N GLU A 113 107.24 -15.98 -81.48
CA GLU A 113 106.77 -16.52 -80.19
C GLU A 113 106.01 -15.47 -79.38
N ILE A 114 106.48 -14.22 -79.36
CA ILE A 114 105.78 -13.11 -78.71
C ILE A 114 104.41 -12.91 -79.36
N ILE A 115 104.33 -12.92 -80.70
CA ILE A 115 103.06 -12.80 -81.43
C ILE A 115 102.15 -14.00 -81.14
N ALA A 116 102.66 -15.22 -81.12
CA ALA A 116 101.87 -16.43 -80.84
C ALA A 116 101.32 -16.45 -79.39
N HIS A 117 102.12 -15.99 -78.42
CA HIS A 117 101.68 -15.83 -77.04
C HIS A 117 100.65 -14.72 -76.90
N GLN A 118 100.85 -13.58 -77.56
CA GLN A 118 99.86 -12.49 -77.62
C GLN A 118 98.54 -12.95 -78.25
N LEU A 119 98.58 -13.76 -79.31
CA LEU A 119 97.37 -14.32 -79.93
C LEU A 119 96.64 -15.30 -79.01
N HIS A 120 97.36 -16.19 -78.32
CA HIS A 120 96.75 -17.09 -77.34
C HIS A 120 96.16 -16.32 -76.16
N GLU A 121 96.83 -15.27 -75.68
CA GLU A 121 96.33 -14.45 -74.59
C GLU A 121 95.12 -13.62 -75.01
N ILE A 122 95.10 -13.09 -76.24
CA ILE A 122 93.91 -12.46 -76.83
C ILE A 122 92.77 -13.47 -76.89
N GLN A 123 92.98 -14.69 -77.37
CA GLN A 123 91.94 -15.72 -77.42
C GLN A 123 91.45 -16.13 -76.01
N ARG A 124 92.35 -16.22 -75.03
CA ARG A 124 92.00 -16.49 -73.62
C ARG A 124 91.12 -15.37 -73.07
N LEU A 125 91.53 -14.12 -73.24
CA LEU A 125 90.78 -12.95 -72.81
C LEU A 125 89.45 -12.83 -73.57
N GLU A 126 89.39 -13.16 -74.85
CA GLU A 126 88.15 -13.23 -75.63
C GLU A 126 87.20 -14.30 -75.08
N SER A 127 87.71 -15.47 -74.71
CA SER A 127 86.93 -16.53 -74.08
C SER A 127 86.42 -16.09 -72.70
N GLU A 128 87.24 -15.42 -71.91
CA GLU A 128 86.89 -14.90 -70.58
C GLU A 128 85.84 -13.78 -70.68
N VAL A 129 85.99 -12.87 -71.64
CA VAL A 129 85.00 -11.84 -71.96
C VAL A 129 83.69 -12.47 -72.46
N SER A 130 83.73 -13.52 -73.28
CA SER A 130 82.53 -14.21 -73.73
C SER A 130 81.81 -14.95 -72.58
N ALA A 131 82.56 -15.59 -71.67
CA ALA A 131 82.00 -16.23 -70.48
C ALA A 131 81.38 -15.21 -69.51
N LEU A 132 82.05 -14.06 -69.30
CA LEU A 132 81.52 -12.96 -68.50
C LEU A 132 80.26 -12.35 -69.15
N ARG A 133 80.22 -12.22 -70.49
CA ARG A 133 79.01 -11.78 -71.20
C ARG A 133 77.84 -12.74 -71.02
N VAL A 134 78.08 -14.04 -71.10
CA VAL A 134 77.03 -15.05 -70.86
C VAL A 134 76.55 -15.02 -69.40
N SER A 135 77.46 -14.89 -68.44
CA SER A 135 77.11 -14.75 -67.01
C SER A 135 76.32 -13.46 -66.74
N SER A 136 76.74 -12.33 -67.34
CA SER A 136 76.02 -11.05 -67.26
C SER A 136 74.62 -11.16 -67.86
N ALA A 137 74.49 -11.76 -69.05
CA ALA A 137 73.20 -12.00 -69.69
C ALA A 137 72.30 -12.92 -68.84
N GLN A 138 72.87 -13.94 -68.19
CA GLN A 138 72.15 -14.81 -67.27
C GLN A 138 71.69 -14.05 -66.01
N GLN A 139 72.54 -13.19 -65.44
CA GLN A 139 72.18 -12.35 -64.31
C GLN A 139 71.07 -11.35 -64.69
N GLU A 140 71.19 -10.68 -65.84
CA GLU A 140 70.17 -9.80 -66.39
C GLU A 140 68.83 -10.54 -66.58
N ALA A 141 68.85 -11.76 -67.11
CA ALA A 141 67.64 -12.59 -67.24
C ALA A 141 67.02 -12.94 -65.86
N THR A 142 67.84 -13.24 -64.85
CA THR A 142 67.33 -13.50 -63.50
C THR A 142 66.78 -12.25 -62.82
N ILE A 143 67.39 -11.07 -63.07
CA ILE A 143 66.91 -9.78 -62.58
C ILE A 143 65.57 -9.46 -63.26
N ALA A 144 65.47 -9.57 -64.58
CA ALA A 144 64.24 -9.35 -65.33
C ALA A 144 63.10 -10.29 -64.89
N ALA A 145 63.41 -11.56 -64.59
CA ALA A 145 62.42 -12.49 -64.04
C ALA A 145 61.94 -12.07 -62.64
N ARG A 146 62.86 -11.63 -61.76
CA ARG A 146 62.51 -11.10 -60.43
C ARG A 146 61.69 -9.82 -60.53
N GLU A 147 62.06 -8.89 -61.42
CA GLU A 147 61.31 -7.66 -61.68
C GLU A 147 59.89 -7.95 -62.16
N SER A 148 59.71 -8.94 -63.05
CA SER A 148 58.39 -9.41 -63.47
C SER A 148 57.57 -9.97 -62.30
N THR A 149 58.17 -10.79 -61.43
CA THR A 149 57.47 -11.30 -60.24
C THR A 149 57.12 -10.19 -59.25
N LEU A 150 58.00 -9.22 -59.03
CA LEU A 150 57.73 -8.06 -58.17
C LEU A 150 56.61 -7.19 -58.74
N SER A 151 56.59 -6.97 -60.05
CA SER A 151 55.51 -6.24 -60.72
C SER A 151 54.16 -6.96 -60.58
N ASN A 152 54.14 -8.30 -60.70
CA ASN A 152 52.92 -9.08 -60.51
C ASN A 152 52.42 -9.02 -59.06
N LEU A 153 53.31 -9.23 -58.07
CA LEU A 153 52.97 -9.13 -56.65
C LEU A 153 52.53 -7.71 -56.26
N GLN A 154 53.14 -6.68 -56.85
CA GLN A 154 52.71 -5.29 -56.66
C GLN A 154 51.30 -5.08 -57.24
N GLY A 155 51.01 -5.64 -58.42
CA GLY A 155 49.66 -5.66 -59.00
C GLY A 155 48.63 -6.33 -58.09
N GLU A 156 48.92 -7.53 -57.61
CA GLU A 156 48.06 -8.27 -56.67
C GLU A 156 47.83 -7.49 -55.37
N LEU A 157 48.90 -6.90 -54.80
CA LEU A 157 48.78 -6.07 -53.60
C LEU A 157 47.90 -4.85 -53.83
N THR A 158 48.02 -4.18 -54.98
CA THR A 158 47.14 -3.03 -55.32
C THR A 158 45.69 -3.47 -55.52
N PHE A 159 45.46 -4.63 -56.15
CA PHE A 159 44.14 -5.20 -56.32
C PHE A 159 43.50 -5.53 -54.97
N LEU A 160 44.19 -6.28 -54.11
CA LEU A 160 43.72 -6.63 -52.76
C LEU A 160 43.48 -5.39 -51.89
N LYS A 161 44.32 -4.35 -51.99
CA LYS A 161 44.08 -3.07 -51.31
C LYS A 161 42.80 -2.41 -51.81
N SER A 162 42.59 -2.36 -53.13
CA SER A 162 41.38 -1.78 -53.71
C SER A 162 40.12 -2.56 -53.32
N GLN A 163 40.18 -3.90 -53.31
CA GLN A 163 39.10 -4.77 -52.89
C GLN A 163 38.76 -4.54 -51.41
N ASN A 164 39.75 -4.58 -50.51
CA ASN A 164 39.55 -4.30 -49.09
C ASN A 164 38.95 -2.92 -48.85
N LEU A 165 39.38 -1.89 -49.59
CA LEU A 165 38.80 -0.55 -49.49
C LEU A 165 37.31 -0.55 -49.88
N THR A 166 36.92 -1.27 -50.93
CA THR A 166 35.51 -1.40 -51.33
C THR A 166 34.67 -2.19 -50.33
N GLU A 167 35.21 -3.28 -49.78
CA GLU A 167 34.53 -4.08 -48.75
C GLU A 167 34.34 -3.28 -47.46
N VAL A 168 35.36 -2.55 -47.01
CA VAL A 168 35.26 -1.65 -45.87
C VAL A 168 34.25 -0.53 -46.14
N ALA A 169 34.20 0.02 -47.35
CA ALA A 169 33.19 1.02 -47.71
C ALA A 169 31.77 0.44 -47.67
N LEU A 170 31.57 -0.78 -48.21
CA LEU A 170 30.27 -1.46 -48.19
C LEU A 170 29.83 -1.77 -46.74
N LEU A 171 30.71 -2.35 -45.92
CA LEU A 171 30.42 -2.65 -44.53
C LEU A 171 30.10 -1.38 -43.72
N LYS A 172 30.78 -0.27 -43.99
CA LYS A 172 30.43 1.03 -43.40
C LYS A 172 29.03 1.48 -43.79
N THR A 173 28.64 1.34 -45.06
CA THR A 173 27.28 1.71 -45.50
C THR A 173 26.21 0.83 -44.86
N GLN A 174 26.43 -0.48 -44.79
CA GLN A 174 25.51 -1.41 -44.14
C GLN A 174 25.39 -1.14 -42.64
N LEU A 175 26.51 -0.83 -41.96
CA LEU A 175 26.50 -0.47 -40.55
C LEU A 175 25.70 0.83 -40.29
N GLU A 176 25.84 1.82 -41.16
CA GLU A 176 25.06 3.07 -41.06
C GLU A 176 23.57 2.84 -41.34
N GLU A 177 23.22 1.95 -42.26
CA GLU A 177 21.83 1.58 -42.53
C GLU A 177 21.20 0.85 -41.33
N VAL A 178 21.92 -0.11 -40.74
CA VAL A 178 21.48 -0.82 -39.51
C VAL A 178 21.37 0.14 -38.33
N ARG A 179 22.28 1.11 -38.19
CA ARG A 179 22.19 2.17 -37.17
C ARG A 179 20.94 3.01 -37.35
N LYS A 180 20.64 3.43 -38.59
CA LYS A 180 19.44 4.22 -38.91
C LYS A 180 18.15 3.43 -38.66
N SER A 181 18.08 2.17 -39.09
CA SER A 181 16.89 1.34 -38.86
C SER A 181 16.67 1.08 -37.37
N SER A 182 17.72 0.76 -36.61
CA SER A 182 17.64 0.61 -35.15
C SER A 182 17.22 1.91 -34.45
N GLN A 183 17.68 3.07 -34.93
CA GLN A 183 17.27 4.35 -34.39
C GLN A 183 15.80 4.65 -34.68
N GLN A 184 15.33 4.38 -35.90
CA GLN A 184 13.92 4.52 -36.28
C GLN A 184 13.02 3.60 -35.46
N GLU A 185 13.43 2.35 -35.22
CA GLU A 185 12.68 1.41 -34.38
C GLU A 185 12.61 1.90 -32.92
N LYS A 186 13.72 2.41 -32.37
CA LYS A 186 13.72 3.03 -31.04
C LYS A 186 12.79 4.24 -30.96
N GLU A 187 12.75 5.07 -31.99
CA GLU A 187 11.85 6.23 -32.07
C GLU A 187 10.39 5.79 -32.19
N ALA A 188 10.09 4.77 -33.00
CA ALA A 188 8.76 4.20 -33.13
C ALA A 188 8.25 3.62 -31.79
N LEU A 189 9.08 2.83 -31.10
CA LEU A 189 8.74 2.28 -29.79
C LEU A 189 8.58 3.37 -28.72
N ARG A 190 9.38 4.44 -28.77
CA ARG A 190 9.19 5.60 -27.87
C ARG A 190 7.85 6.27 -28.09
N ASN A 191 7.44 6.46 -29.34
CA ASN A 191 6.16 7.07 -29.68
C ASN A 191 4.99 6.18 -29.24
N GLU A 192 5.06 4.87 -29.49
CA GLU A 192 4.04 3.91 -29.05
C GLU A 192 3.91 3.90 -27.51
N LEU A 193 5.04 3.94 -26.82
CA LEU A 193 5.05 3.97 -25.36
C LEU A 193 4.50 5.30 -24.81
N GLU A 194 4.73 6.42 -25.49
CA GLU A 194 4.12 7.71 -25.15
C GLU A 194 2.61 7.70 -25.39
N GLU A 195 2.14 7.09 -26.46
CA GLU A 195 0.72 6.94 -26.78
C GLU A 195 0.02 6.05 -25.75
N LEU A 196 0.62 4.91 -25.39
CA LEU A 196 0.11 4.04 -24.33
C LEU A 196 0.10 4.75 -22.97
N ARG A 197 1.07 5.61 -22.68
CA ARG A 197 1.05 6.45 -21.47
C ARG A 197 -0.12 7.44 -21.50
N LYS A 198 -0.35 8.12 -22.62
CA LYS A 198 -1.50 9.04 -22.79
C LYS A 198 -2.83 8.30 -22.64
N GLN A 199 -2.98 7.14 -23.25
CA GLN A 199 -4.19 6.31 -23.13
C GLN A 199 -4.42 5.83 -21.69
N ASN A 200 -3.37 5.36 -21.01
CA ASN A 200 -3.48 4.97 -19.61
C ASN A 200 -3.83 6.17 -18.73
N GLN A 201 -3.24 7.34 -18.98
CA GLN A 201 -3.55 8.57 -18.25
C GLN A 201 -5.03 8.96 -18.45
N LEU A 202 -5.52 8.96 -19.69
CA LEU A 202 -6.94 9.22 -19.99
C LEU A 202 -7.88 8.22 -19.32
N LYS A 203 -7.53 6.92 -19.32
CA LYS A 203 -8.30 5.89 -18.60
C LYS A 203 -8.31 6.15 -17.09
N THR A 204 -7.18 6.52 -16.50
CA THR A 204 -7.12 6.84 -15.07
C THR A 204 -7.91 8.09 -14.73
N ASP A 205 -7.90 9.10 -15.59
CA ASP A 205 -8.64 10.34 -15.38
C ASP A 205 -10.15 10.11 -15.55
N PHE A 206 -10.55 9.31 -16.56
CA PHE A 206 -11.93 8.88 -16.75
C PHE A 206 -12.47 8.10 -15.54
N LEU A 207 -11.73 7.08 -15.06
CA LEU A 207 -12.13 6.31 -13.89
C LEU A 207 -12.16 7.17 -12.62
N ARG A 208 -11.28 8.17 -12.51
CA ARG A 208 -11.30 9.14 -11.40
C ARG A 208 -12.56 10.00 -11.45
N GLU A 209 -12.95 10.47 -12.63
CA GLU A 209 -14.16 11.28 -12.83
C GLU A 209 -15.44 10.47 -12.58
N GLU A 210 -15.50 9.21 -13.03
CA GLU A 210 -16.61 8.29 -12.72
C GLU A 210 -16.69 7.99 -11.23
N LEU A 211 -15.55 7.77 -10.57
CA LEU A 211 -15.49 7.58 -9.13
C LEU A 211 -15.97 8.83 -8.37
N GLU A 212 -15.59 10.02 -8.83
CA GLU A 212 -16.04 11.25 -8.18
C GLU A 212 -17.53 11.49 -8.42
N SER A 213 -18.02 11.26 -9.64
CA SER A 213 -19.45 11.35 -9.97
C SER A 213 -20.30 10.35 -9.15
N THR A 214 -19.81 9.13 -8.94
CA THR A 214 -20.53 8.13 -8.11
C THR A 214 -20.51 8.50 -6.63
N LYS A 215 -19.41 9.04 -6.11
CA LYS A 215 -19.36 9.61 -4.76
C LYS A 215 -20.35 10.76 -4.60
N GLU A 216 -20.37 11.70 -5.53
CA GLU A 216 -21.31 12.84 -5.51
C GLU A 216 -22.77 12.38 -5.50
N ARG A 217 -23.12 11.38 -6.33
CA ARG A 217 -24.46 10.76 -6.31
C ARG A 217 -24.78 10.13 -4.96
N SER A 218 -23.86 9.32 -4.42
CA SER A 218 -24.06 8.69 -3.10
C SER A 218 -24.17 9.71 -1.97
N ASN A 219 -23.38 10.79 -2.00
CA ASN A 219 -23.45 11.88 -1.04
C ASN A 219 -24.79 12.64 -1.14
N HIS A 220 -25.30 12.84 -2.35
CA HIS A 220 -26.61 13.45 -2.56
C HIS A 220 -27.74 12.56 -1.99
N GLU A 221 -27.70 11.25 -2.28
CA GLU A 221 -28.66 10.27 -1.72
C GLU A 221 -28.60 10.23 -0.19
N ILE A 222 -27.40 10.23 0.40
CA ILE A 222 -27.22 10.30 1.86
C ILE A 222 -27.82 11.60 2.41
N THR A 223 -27.61 12.73 1.73
CA THR A 223 -28.15 14.04 2.18
C THR A 223 -29.68 14.05 2.12
N LEU A 224 -30.27 13.49 1.06
CA LEU A 224 -31.73 13.34 0.95
C LEU A 224 -32.27 12.44 2.05
N ALA A 225 -31.68 11.26 2.26
CA ALA A 225 -32.09 10.33 3.31
C ALA A 225 -31.93 10.94 4.71
N GLN A 226 -30.88 11.73 4.95
CA GLN A 226 -30.72 12.48 6.19
C GLN A 226 -31.82 13.53 6.38
N GLY A 227 -32.20 14.24 5.30
CA GLY A 227 -33.31 15.18 5.29
C GLY A 227 -34.65 14.53 5.60
N GLU A 228 -34.96 13.40 4.95
CA GLU A 228 -36.17 12.60 5.21
C GLU A 228 -36.21 12.10 6.65
N LEU A 229 -35.12 11.53 7.15
CA LEU A 229 -35.03 11.08 8.54
C LEU A 229 -35.24 12.24 9.54
N GLN A 230 -34.73 13.43 9.22
CA GLN A 230 -34.93 14.62 10.04
C GLN A 230 -36.39 15.06 10.05
N GLN A 231 -37.06 15.08 8.90
CA GLN A 231 -38.50 15.34 8.81
C GLN A 231 -39.31 14.33 9.61
N MET A 232 -39.04 13.03 9.46
CA MET A 232 -39.73 11.99 10.22
C MET A 232 -39.50 12.13 11.74
N ARG A 233 -38.33 12.61 12.18
CA ARG A 233 -38.08 12.91 13.60
C ARG A 233 -38.91 14.10 14.07
N GLU A 234 -38.93 15.19 13.30
CA GLU A 234 -39.71 16.38 13.64
C GLU A 234 -41.21 16.08 13.69
N GLU A 235 -41.74 15.32 12.72
CA GLU A 235 -43.12 14.86 12.71
C GLU A 235 -43.46 14.00 13.94
N ARG A 236 -42.59 13.05 14.28
CA ARG A 236 -42.76 12.24 15.50
C ARG A 236 -42.71 13.09 16.77
N GLU A 237 -41.85 14.11 16.81
CA GLU A 237 -41.81 15.04 17.94
C GLU A 237 -43.09 15.87 18.06
N VAL A 238 -43.63 16.37 16.93
CA VAL A 238 -44.89 17.10 16.89
C VAL A 238 -46.03 16.20 17.35
N GLU A 239 -46.09 14.95 16.87
CA GLU A 239 -47.13 14.01 17.25
C GLU A 239 -47.04 13.62 18.74
N ARG A 240 -45.82 13.40 19.26
CA ARG A 240 -45.60 13.21 20.70
C ARG A 240 -46.11 14.40 21.51
N ARG A 241 -45.82 15.64 21.09
CA ARG A 241 -46.31 16.86 21.75
C ARG A 241 -47.83 16.96 21.72
N ARG A 242 -48.48 16.56 20.61
CA ARG A 242 -49.95 16.50 20.52
C ARG A 242 -50.53 15.49 21.49
N GLN A 243 -49.96 14.29 21.57
CA GLN A 243 -50.38 13.26 22.52
C GLN A 243 -50.21 13.73 23.98
N GLU A 244 -49.07 14.34 24.30
CA GLU A 244 -48.83 14.93 25.62
C GLU A 244 -49.86 16.01 25.96
N ALA A 245 -50.19 16.90 25.01
CA ALA A 245 -51.22 17.92 25.19
C ALA A 245 -52.61 17.30 25.44
N MET A 246 -53.02 16.29 24.67
CA MET A 246 -54.30 15.60 24.87
C MET A 246 -54.38 14.93 26.24
N VAL A 247 -53.31 14.25 26.66
CA VAL A 247 -53.25 13.62 28.00
C VAL A 247 -53.33 14.69 29.10
N GLN A 248 -52.65 15.82 28.92
CA GLN A 248 -52.68 16.92 29.87
C GLN A 248 -54.06 17.56 29.96
N GLU A 249 -54.77 17.74 28.85
CA GLU A 249 -56.15 18.24 28.81
C GLU A 249 -57.12 17.26 29.49
N CYS A 250 -57.02 15.97 29.20
CA CYS A 250 -57.82 14.93 29.84
C CYS A 250 -57.61 14.94 31.37
N ARG A 251 -56.34 15.02 31.81
CA ARG A 251 -56.00 15.15 33.23
C ARG A 251 -56.62 16.40 33.85
N GLN A 252 -56.59 17.54 33.17
CA GLN A 252 -57.21 18.77 33.66
C GLN A 252 -58.73 18.66 33.75
N SER A 253 -59.39 18.04 32.77
CA SER A 253 -60.83 17.80 32.79
C SER A 253 -61.22 16.93 33.99
N VAL A 254 -60.51 15.82 34.21
CA VAL A 254 -60.74 14.93 35.35
C VAL A 254 -60.53 15.65 36.68
N LEU A 255 -59.48 16.46 36.81
CA LEU A 255 -59.24 17.27 38.01
C LEU A 255 -60.38 18.27 38.26
N LYS A 256 -60.88 18.94 37.21
CA LYS A 256 -62.04 19.84 37.33
C LYS A 256 -63.28 19.08 37.76
N GLU A 257 -63.56 17.91 37.20
CA GLU A 257 -64.69 17.08 37.62
C GLU A 257 -64.59 16.68 39.09
N TYR A 258 -63.42 16.22 39.54
CA TYR A 258 -63.21 15.90 40.96
C TYR A 258 -63.37 17.13 41.86
N GLN A 259 -62.88 18.29 41.43
CA GLN A 259 -63.08 19.55 42.15
C GLN A 259 -64.58 19.88 42.28
N THR A 260 -65.34 19.82 41.18
CA THR A 260 -66.79 20.10 41.25
C THR A 260 -67.56 19.10 42.12
N LYS A 261 -67.14 17.82 42.16
CA LYS A 261 -67.73 16.82 43.06
C LYS A 261 -67.42 17.13 44.51
N LEU A 262 -66.19 17.57 44.80
CA LEU A 262 -65.77 17.98 46.13
C LEU A 262 -66.54 19.22 46.59
N ASP A 263 -66.68 20.23 45.73
CA ASP A 263 -67.40 21.47 46.02
C ASP A 263 -68.88 21.15 46.33
N LYS A 264 -69.55 20.33 45.51
CA LYS A 264 -70.93 19.87 45.78
C LYS A 264 -71.08 19.12 47.10
N LEU A 265 -70.14 18.23 47.43
CA LEU A 265 -70.15 17.53 48.72
C LEU A 265 -69.97 18.51 49.87
N SER A 266 -69.08 19.49 49.72
CA SER A 266 -68.88 20.53 50.73
C SER A 266 -70.13 21.39 50.94
N GLU A 267 -70.84 21.77 49.87
CA GLU A 267 -72.10 22.50 49.94
C GLU A 267 -73.18 21.69 50.68
N VAL A 268 -73.27 20.38 50.42
CA VAL A 268 -74.20 19.48 51.13
C VAL A 268 -73.86 19.41 52.61
N TYR A 269 -72.58 19.18 52.97
CA TYR A 269 -72.16 19.14 54.36
C TYR A 269 -72.38 20.47 55.09
N GLU A 270 -72.14 21.61 54.44
CA GLU A 270 -72.44 22.94 54.99
C GLU A 270 -73.95 23.18 55.14
N ALA A 271 -74.77 22.72 54.20
CA ALA A 271 -76.23 22.77 54.30
C ALA A 271 -76.75 21.90 55.46
N GLU A 272 -76.20 20.70 55.64
CA GLU A 272 -76.53 19.83 56.78
C GLU A 272 -76.07 20.46 58.11
N ALA A 273 -74.85 21.01 58.16
CA ALA A 273 -74.34 21.69 59.34
C ALA A 273 -75.20 22.91 59.71
N THR A 274 -75.62 23.70 58.73
CA THR A 274 -76.52 24.84 58.95
C THR A 274 -77.92 24.37 59.37
N SER A 275 -78.48 23.31 58.78
CA SER A 275 -79.76 22.72 59.19
C SER A 275 -79.72 22.20 60.63
N LEU A 276 -78.68 21.45 60.99
CA LEU A 276 -78.46 20.97 62.37
C LEU A 276 -78.31 22.14 63.34
N LYS A 277 -77.60 23.21 62.94
CA LYS A 277 -77.49 24.43 63.75
C LYS A 277 -78.86 25.09 63.97
N HIS A 278 -79.71 25.18 62.94
CA HIS A 278 -81.08 25.69 63.08
C HIS A 278 -81.93 24.80 64.00
N GLN A 279 -81.83 23.47 63.88
CA GLN A 279 -82.52 22.52 64.78
C GLN A 279 -82.08 22.71 66.23
N ILE A 280 -80.78 22.86 66.48
CA ILE A 280 -80.25 23.15 67.81
C ILE A 280 -80.84 24.47 68.35
N CYS A 281 -80.88 25.54 67.54
CA CYS A 281 -81.48 26.80 67.95
C CYS A 281 -82.98 26.68 68.26
N ALA A 282 -83.74 25.92 67.45
CA ALA A 282 -85.15 25.67 67.70
C ALA A 282 -85.37 24.91 69.02
N PHE A 283 -84.61 23.83 69.25
CA PHE A 283 -84.67 23.10 70.52
C PHE A 283 -84.24 23.95 71.71
N GLN A 284 -83.29 24.86 71.54
CA GLN A 284 -82.91 25.82 72.58
C GLN A 284 -84.06 26.78 72.91
N GLN A 285 -84.76 27.31 71.90
CA GLN A 285 -85.92 28.18 72.09
C GLN A 285 -87.09 27.43 72.76
N ASP A 286 -87.36 26.19 72.34
CA ASP A 286 -88.38 25.34 72.98
C ASP A 286 -88.04 25.04 74.44
N LEU A 287 -86.76 24.72 74.72
CA LEU A 287 -86.29 24.54 76.09
C LEU A 287 -86.44 25.82 76.93
N GLU A 288 -86.19 27.00 76.36
CA GLU A 288 -86.43 28.28 77.03
C GLU A 288 -87.92 28.55 77.25
N ALA A 289 -88.77 28.22 76.29
CA ALA A 289 -90.22 28.34 76.41
C ALA A 289 -90.76 27.43 77.52
N GLN A 290 -90.35 26.15 77.52
CA GLN A 290 -90.69 25.20 78.58
C GLN A 290 -90.17 25.66 79.94
N ARG A 291 -88.96 26.24 80.02
CA ARG A 291 -88.45 26.84 81.26
C ARG A 291 -89.31 28.00 81.73
N LYS A 292 -89.75 28.89 80.82
CA LYS A 292 -90.66 30.00 81.14
C LYS A 292 -92.02 29.50 81.61
N GLU A 293 -92.62 28.53 80.92
CA GLU A 293 -93.88 27.91 81.34
C GLU A 293 -93.74 27.22 82.70
N ALA A 294 -92.66 26.46 82.93
CA ALA A 294 -92.37 25.86 84.22
C ALA A 294 -92.18 26.90 85.33
N SER A 295 -91.60 28.07 85.02
CA SER A 295 -91.50 29.18 85.98
C SER A 295 -92.86 29.80 86.28
N GLN A 296 -93.73 29.99 85.28
CA GLN A 296 -95.10 30.49 85.47
C GLN A 296 -95.97 29.51 86.24
N LEU A 297 -95.85 28.20 85.96
CA LEU A 297 -96.54 27.16 86.72
C LEU A 297 -96.02 27.09 88.15
N ARG A 298 -94.72 27.32 88.38
CA ARG A 298 -94.14 27.44 89.72
C ARG A 298 -94.70 28.65 90.45
N GLU A 299 -94.76 29.82 89.82
CA GLU A 299 -95.39 31.02 90.41
C GLU A 299 -96.87 30.77 90.71
N LYS A 300 -97.62 30.18 89.78
CA LYS A 300 -99.03 29.78 90.01
C LYS A 300 -99.14 28.81 91.18
N LYS A 301 -98.27 27.79 91.25
CA LYS A 301 -98.21 26.87 92.38
C LYS A 301 -97.94 27.62 93.68
N ASP A 302 -96.99 28.55 93.70
CA ASP A 302 -96.62 29.31 94.89
C ASP A 302 -97.78 30.23 95.32
N THR A 303 -98.48 30.88 94.38
CA THR A 303 -99.69 31.67 94.68
C THR A 303 -100.83 30.80 95.20
N LEU A 304 -101.09 29.65 94.59
CA LEU A 304 -102.08 28.68 95.07
C LEU A 304 -101.68 28.13 96.44
N GLN A 305 -100.40 27.88 96.68
CA GLN A 305 -99.90 27.42 97.97
C GLN A 305 -100.01 28.49 99.04
N ASN A 306 -99.78 29.76 98.70
CA ASN A 306 -100.04 30.89 99.58
C ASN A 306 -101.55 31.05 99.86
N GLN A 307 -102.40 30.93 98.85
CA GLN A 307 -103.86 30.93 99.02
C GLN A 307 -104.29 29.76 99.90
N LEU A 308 -103.76 28.57 99.68
CA LEU A 308 -104.03 27.39 100.49
C LEU A 308 -103.58 27.63 101.93
N SER A 309 -102.39 28.19 102.14
CA SER A 309 -101.89 28.57 103.46
C SER A 309 -102.76 29.64 104.14
N VAL A 310 -103.30 30.61 103.40
CA VAL A 310 -104.27 31.58 103.93
C VAL A 310 -105.58 30.88 104.29
N THR A 311 -106.11 30.01 103.43
CA THR A 311 -107.32 29.24 103.76
C THR A 311 -107.09 28.23 104.88
N GLU A 312 -105.89 27.68 105.02
CA GLU A 312 -105.47 26.83 106.12
C GLU A 312 -105.31 27.65 107.39
N ALA A 313 -104.82 28.89 107.32
CA ALA A 313 -104.76 29.82 108.44
C ALA A 313 -106.15 30.32 108.84
N GLU A 314 -107.04 30.57 107.88
CA GLU A 314 -108.45 30.88 108.10
C GLU A 314 -109.18 29.68 108.69
N LEU A 315 -108.96 28.47 108.16
CA LEU A 315 -109.48 27.23 108.71
C LEU A 315 -108.87 26.93 110.07
N ALA A 316 -107.60 27.27 110.31
CA ALA A 316 -106.96 27.17 111.61
C ALA A 316 -107.52 28.22 112.56
N SER A 317 -107.91 29.40 112.09
CA SER A 317 -108.60 30.43 112.88
C SER A 317 -110.05 30.01 113.18
N GLN A 318 -110.73 29.36 112.24
CA GLN A 318 -112.04 28.76 112.42
C GLN A 318 -111.95 27.54 113.34
N ASN A 319 -110.91 26.72 113.23
CA ASN A 319 -110.61 25.62 114.13
C ASN A 319 -110.18 26.14 115.50
N ALA A 320 -109.51 27.28 115.59
CA ALA A 320 -109.17 27.96 116.84
C ALA A 320 -110.41 28.60 117.47
N LEU A 321 -111.36 29.07 116.65
CA LEU A 321 -112.67 29.56 117.08
C LEU A 321 -113.55 28.39 117.52
N VAL A 322 -113.54 27.26 116.80
CA VAL A 322 -114.18 26.00 117.20
C VAL A 322 -113.51 25.45 118.43
N LEU A 323 -112.19 25.54 118.57
CA LEU A 323 -111.46 25.19 119.79
C LEU A 323 -111.78 26.18 120.91
N GLN A 324 -111.95 27.47 120.67
CA GLN A 324 -112.41 28.45 121.68
C GLN A 324 -113.86 28.16 122.08
N PHE A 325 -114.75 27.83 121.14
CA PHE A 325 -116.11 27.38 121.44
C PHE A 325 -116.13 26.03 122.16
N LYS A 326 -115.20 25.12 121.83
CA LYS A 326 -114.99 23.84 122.52
C LYS A 326 -114.36 24.03 123.91
N THR A 327 -113.55 25.07 124.10
CA THR A 327 -112.92 25.43 125.38
C THR A 327 -113.87 26.23 126.27
N TYR A 328 -114.87 26.91 125.70
CA TYR A 328 -115.88 27.68 126.44
C TYR A 328 -117.16 26.88 126.75
N VAL A 329 -117.39 25.72 126.11
CA VAL A 329 -118.63 24.93 126.28
C VAL A 329 -118.38 23.46 126.72
N GLY A 330 -117.14 23.06 127.01
CA GLY A 330 -116.87 21.68 127.45
C GLY A 330 -115.64 21.54 128.34
N GLU A 331 -115.73 22.00 129.58
CA GLU A 331 -114.77 21.59 130.61
C GLU A 331 -114.79 20.06 130.75
N GLN A 332 -113.58 19.48 130.78
CA GLN A 332 -113.24 18.06 131.04
C GLN A 332 -113.15 17.11 129.83
N LYS A 333 -112.01 16.40 129.85
CA LYS A 333 -111.66 15.10 129.23
C LYS A 333 -110.95 15.07 127.86
N SER A 334 -109.69 14.64 128.00
CA SER A 334 -109.10 13.40 127.45
C SER A 334 -108.21 13.47 126.20
N ASN A 335 -107.01 12.90 126.41
CA ASN A 335 -106.24 12.02 125.54
C ASN A 335 -105.34 12.61 124.42
N LYS A 336 -104.02 12.38 124.65
CA LYS A 336 -102.99 11.88 123.71
C LYS A 336 -103.54 10.94 122.62
N PRO A 337 -102.85 10.63 121.48
CA PRO A 337 -101.39 10.52 121.27
C PRO A 337 -100.90 11.25 120.00
N GLY A 338 -99.60 11.32 119.63
CA GLY A 338 -98.74 10.21 119.17
C GLY A 338 -99.34 9.51 117.94
N PHE A 339 -98.63 9.01 116.95
CA PHE A 339 -97.22 8.84 116.63
C PHE A 339 -97.26 8.22 115.21
N GLU A 340 -96.09 7.94 114.63
CA GLU A 340 -95.89 6.98 113.53
C GLU A 340 -96.18 7.48 112.09
N GLN A 341 -95.35 7.18 111.10
CA GLN A 341 -94.06 6.50 111.06
C GLN A 341 -93.52 6.65 109.64
N GLU A 342 -92.28 7.10 109.53
CA GLU A 342 -91.24 6.31 108.88
C GLU A 342 -91.74 5.39 107.77
N ARG A 343 -91.82 5.92 106.55
CA ARG A 343 -91.57 5.07 105.39
C ARG A 343 -91.02 5.87 104.24
N LEU A 344 -89.85 5.40 103.82
CA LEU A 344 -89.00 5.79 102.70
C LEU A 344 -88.04 6.97 102.97
N ILE A 345 -86.79 6.82 103.44
CA ILE A 345 -85.76 5.78 103.27
C ILE A 345 -85.84 5.04 101.93
N ASN A 346 -84.98 5.48 101.02
CA ASN A 346 -84.74 4.96 99.66
C ASN A 346 -85.51 5.71 98.59
N GLN A 347 -84.96 6.85 98.15
CA GLN A 347 -84.29 6.81 96.86
C GLN A 347 -83.43 8.04 96.62
N ILE A 348 -82.18 7.74 96.21
CA ILE A 348 -81.31 8.56 95.37
C ILE A 348 -80.34 9.47 96.15
N GLN A 349 -79.37 8.80 96.76
CA GLN A 349 -77.96 9.17 96.63
C GLN A 349 -77.49 8.94 95.19
N HIS A 350 -76.84 9.93 94.56
CA HIS A 350 -75.57 9.80 93.82
C HIS A 350 -75.29 11.10 93.05
N SER A 351 -74.57 12.03 93.69
CA SER A 351 -74.02 13.21 93.02
C SER A 351 -72.55 13.39 93.42
N ALA A 352 -71.70 13.53 92.40
CA ALA A 352 -70.32 14.03 92.40
C ALA A 352 -69.19 13.04 92.76
N VAL A 353 -67.99 13.05 92.15
CA VAL A 353 -67.35 13.76 91.00
C VAL A 353 -65.96 13.07 90.82
N CYS A 354 -65.48 12.81 89.60
CA CYS A 354 -64.07 12.43 89.32
C CYS A 354 -63.63 12.94 87.92
N ALA A 355 -62.61 13.82 87.85
CA ALA A 355 -61.94 14.26 86.62
C ALA A 355 -60.43 14.57 86.87
N LEU A 356 -59.58 14.29 85.87
CA LEU A 356 -58.09 14.26 85.82
C LEU A 356 -57.41 15.58 85.36
N SER A 357 -56.08 15.74 85.57
CA SER A 357 -55.21 16.81 84.99
C SER A 357 -53.69 16.43 84.88
N SER A 358 -52.89 17.02 83.96
CA SER A 358 -51.52 16.61 83.51
C SER A 358 -50.52 17.79 83.25
N GLN A 359 -49.17 17.67 83.46
CA GLN A 359 -48.06 18.49 82.83
C GLN A 359 -46.57 18.15 83.23
N VAL A 360 -45.52 18.46 82.37
CA VAL A 360 -44.11 19.03 82.63
C VAL A 360 -42.90 18.55 81.71
N HIS A 361 -41.93 19.44 81.28
CA HIS A 361 -40.47 19.16 80.91
C HIS A 361 -39.48 20.41 80.72
N LEU A 362 -38.11 20.31 80.94
CA LEU A 362 -36.96 21.31 80.72
C LEU A 362 -35.44 20.73 80.75
N GLN A 363 -34.34 21.41 80.25
CA GLN A 363 -32.82 21.05 80.27
C GLN A 363 -31.69 22.20 80.03
N ASP A 364 -30.30 21.98 80.22
CA ASP A 364 -29.05 22.91 80.15
C ASP A 364 -27.51 22.33 79.97
N PRO A 365 -26.34 23.02 79.56
CA PRO A 365 -24.86 22.53 79.36
C PRO A 365 -23.49 23.46 79.46
N LEU A 366 -22.14 23.01 79.48
CA LEU A 366 -20.76 23.71 79.13
C LEU A 366 -19.31 22.90 79.14
N ARG A 367 -18.18 23.17 78.32
CA ARG A 367 -16.68 22.67 78.39
C ARG A 367 -15.48 23.33 77.48
N SER A 368 -14.11 23.05 77.65
CA SER A 368 -12.77 23.81 77.30
C SER A 368 -11.63 23.28 76.26
N GLU A 369 -10.45 23.98 76.06
CA GLU A 369 -9.49 24.17 74.89
C GLU A 369 -8.35 23.17 74.46
N SER A 370 -7.57 22.48 75.32
CA SER A 370 -6.49 21.56 74.82
C SER A 370 -7.05 20.35 74.06
N SER A 371 -8.31 20.03 74.39
CA SER A 371 -9.21 19.22 73.58
C SER A 371 -9.22 19.65 72.11
N GLN A 372 -9.22 20.96 71.82
CA GLN A 372 -9.45 21.50 70.48
C GLN A 372 -8.36 21.16 69.46
N LYS A 373 -7.08 21.01 69.85
CA LYS A 373 -5.99 20.67 68.90
C LYS A 373 -5.96 19.20 68.51
N LEU A 374 -6.08 18.31 69.51
CA LEU A 374 -6.29 16.86 69.27
C LEU A 374 -7.59 16.64 68.48
N GLN A 375 -8.62 17.42 68.82
CA GLN A 375 -9.88 17.46 68.08
C GLN A 375 -9.65 17.93 66.64
N GLY A 376 -8.80 18.93 66.37
CA GLY A 376 -8.48 19.36 65.00
C GLY A 376 -7.80 18.28 64.14
N LEU A 377 -6.82 17.56 64.70
CA LEU A 377 -6.14 16.46 63.97
C LEU A 377 -7.08 15.27 63.76
N LEU A 378 -7.86 14.91 64.79
CA LEU A 378 -8.93 13.92 64.71
C LEU A 378 -9.99 14.33 63.67
N THR A 379 -10.33 15.62 63.59
CA THR A 379 -11.26 16.14 62.59
C THR A 379 -10.70 15.95 61.19
N ARG A 380 -9.45 16.32 60.91
CA ARG A 380 -8.83 16.11 59.58
C ARG A 380 -8.70 14.64 59.21
N TRP A 381 -8.35 13.77 60.16
CA TRP A 381 -8.33 12.32 59.93
C TRP A 381 -9.74 11.78 59.66
N ARG A 382 -10.74 12.19 60.46
CA ARG A 382 -12.16 11.87 60.25
C ARG A 382 -12.65 12.36 58.89
N GLU A 383 -12.29 13.56 58.48
CA GLU A 383 -12.63 14.13 57.17
C GLU A 383 -12.02 13.30 56.03
N LYS A 384 -10.76 12.87 56.15
CA LYS A 384 -10.10 12.06 55.11
C LYS A 384 -10.69 10.66 55.03
N VAL A 385 -10.91 10.00 56.18
CA VAL A 385 -11.56 8.69 56.26
C VAL A 385 -13.00 8.78 55.75
N PHE A 386 -13.74 9.82 56.14
CA PHE A 386 -15.09 10.06 55.64
C PHE A 386 -15.11 10.28 54.14
N SER A 387 -14.17 11.07 53.58
CA SER A 387 -14.06 11.28 52.14
C SER A 387 -13.79 9.97 51.38
N LEU A 388 -12.92 9.11 51.91
CA LEU A 388 -12.63 7.79 51.32
C LEU A 388 -13.82 6.83 51.46
N LEU A 389 -14.51 6.82 52.59
CA LEU A 389 -15.73 6.03 52.79
C LEU A 389 -16.86 6.50 51.86
N VAL A 390 -17.02 7.81 51.68
CA VAL A 390 -17.99 8.38 50.75
C VAL A 390 -17.62 8.03 49.31
N GLN A 391 -16.34 8.11 48.93
CA GLN A 391 -15.89 7.72 47.59
C GLN A 391 -16.11 6.23 47.33
N LEU A 392 -15.74 5.36 48.28
CA LEU A 392 -15.99 3.92 48.19
C LEU A 392 -17.49 3.63 48.13
N LYS A 393 -18.30 4.27 48.97
CA LYS A 393 -19.76 4.09 48.98
C LYS A 393 -20.40 4.60 47.69
N SER A 394 -19.93 5.71 47.14
CA SER A 394 -20.38 6.23 45.84
C SER A 394 -20.05 5.25 44.71
N GLN A 395 -18.86 4.65 44.72
CA GLN A 395 -18.47 3.65 43.74
C GLN A 395 -19.28 2.36 43.90
N GLU A 396 -19.49 1.87 45.12
CA GLU A 396 -20.36 0.73 45.40
C GLU A 396 -21.80 0.98 44.93
N LEU A 397 -22.33 2.18 45.16
CA LEU A 397 -23.67 2.56 44.68
C LEU A 397 -23.72 2.59 43.15
N SER A 398 -22.72 3.18 42.48
CA SER A 398 -22.63 3.20 41.01
C SER A 398 -22.57 1.79 40.43
N HIS A 399 -21.70 0.92 40.97
CA HIS A 399 -21.62 -0.47 40.53
C HIS A 399 -22.94 -1.21 40.76
N ARG A 400 -23.59 -1.00 41.91
CA ARG A 400 -24.89 -1.61 42.20
C ARG A 400 -25.97 -1.15 41.21
N ASP A 401 -25.96 0.12 40.82
CA ASP A 401 -26.92 0.65 39.85
C ASP A 401 -26.64 0.14 38.43
N ASP A 402 -25.36 -0.01 38.06
CA ASP A 402 -24.95 -0.65 36.79
C ASP A 402 -25.34 -2.14 36.76
N THR A 403 -25.13 -2.87 37.86
CA THR A 403 -25.57 -4.28 38.00
C THR A 403 -27.08 -4.39 37.86
N LYS A 404 -27.86 -3.55 38.54
CA LYS A 404 -29.32 -3.52 38.38
C LYS A 404 -29.77 -3.19 36.95
N ARG A 405 -29.05 -2.30 36.26
CA ARG A 405 -29.33 -1.96 34.86
C ARG A 405 -29.05 -3.16 33.95
N LEU A 406 -27.95 -3.88 34.18
CA LEU A 406 -27.63 -5.11 33.44
C LEU A 406 -28.64 -6.21 33.74
N GLU A 407 -29.01 -6.44 35.00
CA GLU A 407 -30.06 -7.38 35.39
C GLU A 407 -31.40 -7.07 34.72
N LYS A 408 -31.78 -5.78 34.63
CA LYS A 408 -32.98 -5.36 33.92
C LYS A 408 -32.91 -5.70 32.43
N LYS A 409 -31.77 -5.42 31.78
CA LYS A 409 -31.57 -5.76 30.35
C LYS A 409 -31.60 -7.27 30.11
N VAL A 410 -31.03 -8.06 31.02
CA VAL A 410 -31.09 -9.53 30.91
C VAL A 410 -32.53 -10.01 30.99
N LYS A 411 -33.32 -9.50 31.96
CA LYS A 411 -34.75 -9.84 32.06
C LYS A 411 -35.55 -9.41 30.82
N GLU A 412 -35.31 -8.21 30.30
CA GLU A 412 -35.95 -7.74 29.06
C GLU A 412 -35.61 -8.66 27.88
N MET A 413 -34.35 -9.08 27.74
CA MET A 413 -33.93 -10.01 26.68
C MET A 413 -34.51 -11.42 26.89
N GLU A 414 -34.62 -11.90 28.13
CA GLU A 414 -35.25 -13.19 28.46
C GLU A 414 -36.75 -13.17 28.13
N GLU A 415 -37.47 -12.10 28.45
CA GLU A 415 -38.88 -11.89 28.09
C GLU A 415 -39.06 -11.84 26.56
N ASP A 416 -38.18 -11.14 25.85
CA ASP A 416 -38.17 -11.09 24.38
C ASP A 416 -37.95 -12.47 23.77
N VAL A 417 -37.03 -13.28 24.31
CA VAL A 417 -36.79 -14.65 23.85
C VAL A 417 -38.02 -15.53 24.12
N ALA A 418 -38.60 -15.48 25.32
CA ALA A 418 -39.80 -16.24 25.66
C ALA A 418 -40.99 -15.86 24.77
N SER A 419 -41.16 -14.57 24.45
CA SER A 419 -42.22 -14.11 23.53
C SER A 419 -42.02 -14.61 22.11
N ARG A 420 -40.77 -14.66 21.63
CA ARG A 420 -40.42 -15.22 20.31
C ARG A 420 -40.65 -16.72 20.28
N GLU A 421 -40.26 -17.45 21.33
CA GLU A 421 -40.52 -18.88 21.46
C GLU A 421 -42.03 -19.17 21.47
N GLN A 422 -42.82 -18.41 22.22
CA GLN A 422 -44.29 -18.52 22.20
C GLN A 422 -44.85 -18.27 20.79
N LYS A 423 -44.34 -17.26 20.07
CA LYS A 423 -44.75 -16.99 18.68
C LYS A 423 -44.40 -18.15 17.74
N VAL A 424 -43.23 -18.75 17.88
CA VAL A 424 -42.83 -19.93 17.10
C VAL A 424 -43.79 -21.09 17.38
N VAL A 425 -44.11 -21.36 18.65
CA VAL A 425 -45.07 -22.42 19.01
C VAL A 425 -46.44 -22.17 18.40
N LEU A 426 -46.94 -20.93 18.42
CA LEU A 426 -48.23 -20.58 17.82
C LEU A 426 -48.21 -20.74 16.29
N LEU A 427 -47.13 -20.34 15.62
CA LEU A 427 -46.98 -20.53 14.19
C LEU A 427 -46.89 -22.02 13.82
N LEU A 428 -46.20 -22.84 14.62
CA LEU A 428 -46.16 -24.29 14.42
C LEU A 428 -47.55 -24.92 14.54
N HIS A 429 -48.31 -24.59 15.58
CA HIS A 429 -49.69 -25.07 15.72
C HIS A 429 -50.57 -24.60 14.55
N SER A 430 -50.44 -23.34 14.12
CA SER A 430 -51.20 -22.84 12.96
C SER A 430 -50.81 -23.55 11.66
N LEU A 431 -49.55 -23.92 11.48
CA LEU A 431 -49.10 -24.71 10.32
C LEU A 431 -49.63 -26.14 10.38
N GLU A 432 -49.64 -26.76 11.56
CA GLU A 432 -50.25 -28.07 11.80
C GLU A 432 -51.76 -28.05 11.52
N ASP A 433 -52.48 -27.05 12.02
CA ASP A 433 -53.91 -26.86 11.78
C ASP A 433 -54.20 -26.68 10.28
N LYS A 434 -53.39 -25.88 9.57
CA LYS A 434 -53.52 -25.69 8.11
C LYS A 434 -53.22 -26.96 7.34
N THR A 435 -52.29 -27.78 7.82
CA THR A 435 -51.98 -29.09 7.23
C THR A 435 -53.14 -30.06 7.44
N ALA A 436 -53.71 -30.10 8.65
CA ALA A 436 -54.88 -30.90 8.97
C ALA A 436 -56.13 -30.45 8.20
N GLU A 437 -56.34 -29.13 8.04
CA GLU A 437 -57.43 -28.57 7.23
C GLU A 437 -57.32 -29.01 5.76
N ALA A 438 -56.13 -28.93 5.17
CA ALA A 438 -55.89 -29.40 3.81
C ALA A 438 -56.14 -30.91 3.67
N ASP A 439 -55.78 -31.72 4.67
CA ASP A 439 -56.08 -33.15 4.70
C ASP A 439 -57.59 -33.43 4.81
N MET A 440 -58.30 -32.67 5.65
CA MET A 440 -59.74 -32.78 5.79
C MET A 440 -60.47 -32.35 4.51
N GLU A 441 -60.00 -31.34 3.79
CA GLU A 441 -60.53 -30.99 2.47
C GLU A 441 -60.29 -32.10 1.44
N ARG A 442 -59.09 -32.71 1.44
CA ARG A 442 -58.80 -33.87 0.57
C ARG A 442 -59.76 -35.04 0.84
N VAL A 443 -60.08 -35.31 2.11
CA VAL A 443 -61.05 -36.36 2.50
C VAL A 443 -62.47 -35.94 2.14
N ARG A 444 -62.87 -34.70 2.44
CA ARG A 444 -64.20 -34.16 2.13
C ARG A 444 -64.48 -34.22 0.63
N ASN A 445 -63.53 -33.82 -0.21
CA ASN A 445 -63.68 -33.90 -1.66
C ASN A 445 -63.88 -35.36 -2.12
N LYS A 446 -63.19 -36.33 -1.50
CA LYS A 446 -63.42 -37.76 -1.77
C LYS A 446 -64.80 -38.21 -1.28
N GLU A 447 -65.24 -37.76 -0.12
CA GLU A 447 -66.56 -38.06 0.44
C GLU A 447 -67.68 -37.43 -0.37
N GLU A 448 -67.52 -36.21 -0.87
CA GLU A 448 -68.49 -35.53 -1.75
C GLU A 448 -68.64 -36.29 -3.07
N ILE A 449 -67.55 -36.75 -3.69
CA ILE A 449 -67.62 -37.61 -4.88
C ILE A 449 -68.37 -38.92 -4.58
N LEU A 450 -68.18 -39.51 -3.39
CA LEU A 450 -68.90 -40.71 -2.98
C LEU A 450 -70.37 -40.43 -2.62
N ASN A 451 -70.65 -39.27 -2.03
CA ASN A 451 -71.99 -38.86 -1.60
C ASN A 451 -72.85 -38.43 -2.80
N GLU A 452 -72.29 -37.72 -3.79
CA GLU A 452 -72.97 -37.43 -5.05
C GLU A 452 -73.38 -38.73 -5.77
N ARG A 453 -72.49 -39.73 -5.79
CA ARG A 453 -72.80 -41.06 -6.30
C ARG A 453 -73.90 -41.75 -5.49
N ALA A 454 -73.90 -41.63 -4.16
CA ALA A 454 -74.91 -42.24 -3.30
C ALA A 454 -76.28 -41.55 -3.37
N ILE A 455 -76.32 -40.21 -3.44
CA ILE A 455 -77.54 -39.41 -3.58
C ILE A 455 -78.22 -39.68 -4.92
N LEU A 456 -77.46 -39.84 -6.01
CA LEU A 456 -78.00 -40.26 -7.30
C LEU A 456 -78.69 -41.64 -7.21
N ILE A 457 -78.12 -42.59 -6.47
CA ILE A 457 -78.67 -43.94 -6.30
C ILE A 457 -79.91 -43.95 -5.36
N LEU A 458 -79.87 -43.21 -4.24
CA LEU A 458 -80.96 -43.16 -3.25
C LEU A 458 -82.13 -42.26 -3.70
N GLY A 459 -81.86 -41.15 -4.39
CA GLY A 459 -82.87 -40.24 -4.92
C GLY A 459 -83.78 -40.91 -5.94
N ALA A 460 -83.23 -41.80 -6.78
CA ALA A 460 -84.01 -42.63 -7.71
C ALA A 460 -85.00 -43.58 -7.00
N SER A 461 -84.77 -43.90 -5.72
CA SER A 461 -85.52 -44.91 -4.97
C SER A 461 -86.56 -44.32 -3.98
N CYS A 462 -86.42 -43.06 -3.53
CA CYS A 462 -87.18 -42.52 -2.39
C CYS A 462 -88.47 -41.75 -2.76
N ILE A 463 -88.55 -41.21 -3.98
CA ILE A 463 -89.68 -40.40 -4.46
C ILE A 463 -91.04 -41.17 -4.41
N PRO A 464 -91.13 -42.47 -4.74
CA PRO A 464 -92.39 -43.21 -4.65
C PRO A 464 -92.93 -43.42 -3.22
N VAL A 465 -92.05 -43.46 -2.21
CA VAL A 465 -92.41 -43.85 -0.83
C VAL A 465 -93.02 -42.68 -0.03
N ARG A 466 -92.49 -41.46 -0.20
CA ARG A 466 -93.03 -40.25 0.49
C ARG A 466 -94.46 -39.93 0.08
N GLY A 467 -94.82 -40.15 -1.20
CA GLY A 467 -96.18 -39.93 -1.70
C GLY A 467 -97.24 -40.84 -1.04
N LEU A 468 -96.87 -42.04 -0.62
CA LEU A 468 -97.76 -43.02 0.04
C LEU A 468 -98.09 -42.65 1.49
N VAL A 469 -97.16 -42.04 2.23
CA VAL A 469 -97.33 -41.71 3.65
C VAL A 469 -98.29 -40.54 3.88
N CYS A 470 -98.18 -39.48 3.07
CA CYS A 470 -99.04 -38.29 3.20
C CYS A 470 -100.53 -38.62 2.98
N ARG A 471 -100.85 -39.56 2.07
CA ARG A 471 -102.24 -40.01 1.83
C ARG A 471 -102.83 -40.76 3.04
N LYS A 472 -102.00 -41.45 3.83
CA LYS A 472 -102.46 -42.25 4.98
C LYS A 472 -102.78 -41.40 6.21
N ILE A 473 -102.05 -40.31 6.41
CA ILE A 473 -102.25 -39.38 7.54
C ILE A 473 -103.54 -38.56 7.39
N ALA A 474 -103.87 -38.14 6.16
CA ALA A 474 -105.09 -37.38 5.89
C ALA A 474 -106.36 -38.17 6.22
N LEU A 475 -106.39 -39.47 5.89
CA LEU A 475 -107.53 -40.35 6.16
C LEU A 475 -107.77 -40.59 7.67
N ALA A 476 -106.73 -40.55 8.49
CA ALA A 476 -106.84 -40.81 9.93
C ALA A 476 -107.42 -39.62 10.74
N LYS A 477 -107.35 -38.39 10.21
CA LYS A 477 -107.88 -37.20 10.90
C LYS A 477 -109.40 -37.11 10.79
N LEU A 478 -109.96 -37.43 9.62
CA LEU A 478 -111.40 -37.39 9.37
C LEU A 478 -112.19 -38.40 10.23
N GLN A 479 -111.59 -39.53 10.61
CA GLN A 479 -112.24 -40.55 11.42
C GLN A 479 -112.37 -40.22 12.92
N ARG A 480 -111.66 -39.21 13.44
CA ARG A 480 -111.72 -38.83 14.87
C ARG A 480 -112.81 -37.81 15.18
N GLU A 481 -113.14 -36.95 14.22
CA GLU A 481 -114.09 -35.86 14.44
C GLU A 481 -115.56 -36.33 14.46
N GLU A 482 -115.90 -37.48 13.88
CA GLU A 482 -117.26 -38.02 13.87
C GLU A 482 -117.74 -38.63 15.22
N LYS A 483 -116.88 -38.79 16.24
CA LYS A 483 -117.20 -39.61 17.44
C LYS A 483 -117.66 -38.87 18.71
N HIS A 484 -117.68 -37.53 18.75
CA HIS A 484 -117.79 -36.80 20.04
C HIS A 484 -119.04 -35.93 20.28
N ILE A 485 -120.10 -36.03 19.48
CA ILE A 485 -121.33 -35.25 19.70
C ILE A 485 -122.47 -36.15 20.19
N ALA A 486 -122.42 -36.61 21.45
CA ALA A 486 -123.57 -37.21 22.12
C ALA A 486 -123.39 -37.22 23.65
N GLY A 487 -124.00 -36.23 24.33
CA GLY A 487 -124.48 -36.39 25.71
C GLY A 487 -123.84 -35.50 26.77
N ARG A 488 -124.59 -34.48 27.22
CA ARG A 488 -125.03 -34.21 28.62
C ARG A 488 -125.40 -32.74 28.80
N ASP A 489 -126.58 -32.47 29.36
CA ASP A 489 -126.95 -31.23 30.07
C ASP A 489 -127.99 -31.54 31.16
N GLN A 490 -127.73 -31.08 32.39
CA GLN A 490 -128.60 -30.88 33.58
C GLN A 490 -127.66 -30.46 34.73
N GLU A 491 -127.89 -29.47 35.60
CA GLU A 491 -129.03 -28.64 35.97
C GLU A 491 -128.50 -27.52 36.91
N ILE A 492 -128.85 -26.25 36.62
CA ILE A 492 -129.03 -25.02 37.44
C ILE A 492 -129.15 -23.96 36.34
N GLN A 493 -130.38 -23.66 35.90
CA GLN A 493 -130.62 -22.65 34.86
C GLN A 493 -130.82 -21.30 35.55
N PRO A 494 -129.94 -20.30 35.32
CA PRO A 494 -130.19 -18.91 35.70
C PRO A 494 -131.48 -18.40 35.02
N SER A 495 -132.10 -17.35 35.55
CA SER A 495 -133.21 -16.67 34.87
C SER A 495 -132.76 -16.22 33.47
N TYR A 496 -133.66 -16.22 32.48
CA TYR A 496 -133.36 -15.77 31.12
C TYR A 496 -132.75 -14.36 31.09
N GLU A 497 -133.21 -13.48 31.98
CA GLU A 497 -132.68 -12.12 32.14
C GLU A 497 -131.29 -12.11 32.78
N ASP A 498 -131.03 -12.97 33.77
CA ASP A 498 -129.72 -13.11 34.42
C ASP A 498 -128.67 -13.67 33.44
N LEU A 499 -129.04 -14.69 32.66
CA LEU A 499 -128.22 -15.22 31.55
C LEU A 499 -127.93 -14.15 30.49
N GLN A 500 -128.91 -13.29 30.18
CA GLN A 500 -128.74 -12.25 29.18
C GLN A 500 -127.82 -11.12 29.67
N ALA A 501 -127.88 -10.79 30.97
CA ALA A 501 -126.97 -9.85 31.62
C ALA A 501 -125.54 -10.43 31.76
N GLU A 502 -125.40 -11.68 32.19
CA GLU A 502 -124.12 -12.38 32.22
C GLU A 502 -123.50 -12.50 30.83
N LEU A 503 -124.31 -12.82 29.80
CA LEU A 503 -123.83 -12.82 28.42
C LEU A 503 -123.35 -11.43 27.99
N HIS A 504 -124.06 -10.35 28.31
CA HIS A 504 -123.59 -8.99 28.01
C HIS A 504 -122.26 -8.68 28.70
N MET A 505 -122.15 -8.97 30.01
CA MET A 505 -120.91 -8.79 30.77
C MET A 505 -119.76 -9.62 30.19
N LEU A 506 -120.01 -10.87 29.79
CA LEU A 506 -119.01 -11.71 29.14
C LEU A 506 -118.65 -11.22 27.74
N HIS A 507 -119.58 -10.62 26.99
CA HIS A 507 -119.28 -9.97 25.70
C HIS A 507 -118.38 -8.76 25.91
N ASP A 508 -118.67 -7.91 26.89
CA ASP A 508 -117.87 -6.73 27.23
C ASP A 508 -116.48 -7.13 27.76
N GLU A 509 -116.39 -8.15 28.62
CA GLU A 509 -115.13 -8.70 29.11
C GLU A 509 -114.32 -9.35 27.98
N ARG A 510 -114.96 -10.14 27.11
CA ARG A 510 -114.33 -10.72 25.92
C ARG A 510 -113.80 -9.62 25.00
N ASP A 511 -114.58 -8.57 24.76
CA ASP A 511 -114.20 -7.48 23.86
C ASP A 511 -113.06 -6.65 24.46
N ARG A 512 -113.09 -6.41 25.77
CA ARG A 512 -111.98 -5.81 26.52
C ARG A 512 -110.72 -6.67 26.48
N LEU A 513 -110.81 -7.95 26.80
CA LEU A 513 -109.68 -8.89 26.74
C LEU A 513 -109.14 -9.00 25.31
N SER A 514 -110.00 -8.98 24.30
CA SER A 514 -109.61 -8.98 22.89
C SER A 514 -108.87 -7.70 22.50
N ALA A 515 -109.27 -6.55 23.03
CA ALA A 515 -108.57 -5.29 22.83
C ALA A 515 -107.20 -5.27 23.54
N GLU A 516 -107.12 -5.77 24.78
CA GLU A 516 -105.88 -5.92 25.54
C GLU A 516 -104.91 -6.90 24.85
N LEU A 517 -105.40 -8.04 24.33
CA LEU A 517 -104.63 -9.00 23.53
C LEU A 517 -104.09 -8.38 22.24
N LYS A 518 -104.93 -7.63 21.50
CA LYS A 518 -104.49 -6.91 20.29
C LYS A 518 -103.43 -5.88 20.61
N HIS A 519 -103.60 -5.11 21.68
CA HIS A 519 -102.62 -4.13 22.12
C HIS A 519 -101.30 -4.80 22.53
N GLY A 520 -101.37 -5.90 23.29
CA GLY A 520 -100.20 -6.69 23.66
C GLY A 520 -99.46 -7.28 22.46
N ALA A 521 -100.19 -7.83 21.48
CA ALA A 521 -99.62 -8.35 20.24
C ALA A 521 -98.91 -7.25 19.43
N GLN A 522 -99.53 -6.07 19.29
CA GLN A 522 -98.92 -4.91 18.62
C GLN A 522 -97.66 -4.42 19.35
N LEU A 523 -97.66 -4.41 20.67
CA LEU A 523 -96.49 -4.03 21.46
C LEU A 523 -95.34 -5.02 21.28
N ILE A 524 -95.64 -6.34 21.29
CA ILE A 524 -94.65 -7.39 21.02
C ILE A 524 -94.10 -7.23 19.59
N GLU A 525 -94.96 -7.03 18.60
CA GLU A 525 -94.56 -6.84 17.20
C GLU A 525 -93.66 -5.60 17.03
N LYS A 526 -94.00 -4.49 17.70
CA LYS A 526 -93.15 -3.29 17.75
C LYS A 526 -91.79 -3.58 18.42
N LYS A 527 -91.77 -4.30 19.54
CA LYS A 527 -90.51 -4.64 20.23
C LYS A 527 -89.64 -5.61 19.41
N VAL A 528 -90.26 -6.55 18.70
CA VAL A 528 -89.57 -7.48 17.82
C VAL A 528 -89.00 -6.77 16.60
N SER A 529 -89.74 -5.84 15.98
CA SER A 529 -89.22 -5.02 14.87
C SER A 529 -88.07 -4.11 15.31
N GLU A 530 -88.20 -3.40 16.44
CA GLU A 530 -87.11 -2.61 17.03
C GLU A 530 -85.86 -3.46 17.30
N ALA A 531 -86.02 -4.68 17.83
CA ALA A 531 -84.90 -5.59 18.08
C ALA A 531 -84.26 -6.10 16.77
N ARG A 532 -85.07 -6.41 15.75
CA ARG A 532 -84.59 -6.82 14.42
C ARG A 532 -83.80 -5.70 13.75
N GLU A 533 -84.30 -4.48 13.75
CA GLU A 533 -83.59 -3.32 13.18
C GLU A 533 -82.25 -3.08 13.88
N ARG A 534 -82.21 -3.18 15.22
CA ARG A 534 -80.94 -3.07 15.97
C ARG A 534 -79.93 -4.13 15.52
N VAL A 535 -80.34 -5.40 15.47
CA VAL A 535 -79.47 -6.50 15.02
C VAL A 535 -79.03 -6.29 13.57
N GLU A 536 -79.92 -5.87 12.67
CA GLU A 536 -79.59 -5.58 11.27
C GLU A 536 -78.54 -4.46 11.16
N THR A 537 -78.70 -3.37 11.93
CA THR A 537 -77.73 -2.27 11.95
C THR A 537 -76.37 -2.70 12.49
N ASP A 538 -76.34 -3.55 13.52
CA ASP A 538 -75.09 -4.04 14.11
C ASP A 538 -74.41 -5.07 13.20
N LEU A 539 -75.17 -5.94 12.53
CA LEU A 539 -74.66 -6.83 11.47
C LEU A 539 -74.10 -6.03 10.29
N SER A 540 -74.76 -4.94 9.90
CA SER A 540 -74.28 -4.05 8.83
C SER A 540 -72.96 -3.38 9.21
N LYS A 541 -72.85 -2.83 10.42
CA LYS A 541 -71.59 -2.26 10.95
C LYS A 541 -70.48 -3.31 10.98
N MET A 542 -70.77 -4.51 11.51
CA MET A 542 -69.78 -5.58 11.61
C MET A 542 -69.32 -6.05 10.23
N ARG A 543 -70.23 -6.12 9.25
CA ARG A 543 -69.90 -6.40 7.85
C ARG A 543 -68.98 -5.33 7.24
N GLY A 544 -69.25 -4.06 7.50
CA GLY A 544 -68.39 -2.95 7.08
C GLY A 544 -66.98 -3.04 7.69
N THR A 545 -66.88 -3.37 8.98
CA THR A 545 -65.57 -3.56 9.62
C THR A 545 -64.80 -4.77 9.08
N LEU A 546 -65.48 -5.89 8.81
CA LEU A 546 -64.87 -7.07 8.22
C LEU A 546 -64.35 -6.78 6.82
N GLN A 547 -65.13 -6.09 6.00
CA GLN A 547 -64.72 -5.70 4.65
C GLN A 547 -63.49 -4.78 4.69
N HIS A 548 -63.47 -3.76 5.55
CA HIS A 548 -62.32 -2.88 5.69
C HIS A 548 -61.06 -3.62 6.16
N LEU A 549 -61.20 -4.55 7.11
CA LEU A 549 -60.08 -5.39 7.56
C LEU A 549 -59.58 -6.31 6.45
N GLN A 550 -60.48 -6.85 5.63
CA GLN A 550 -60.14 -7.71 4.50
C GLN A 550 -59.39 -6.92 3.42
N GLU A 551 -59.86 -5.74 3.04
CA GLU A 551 -59.17 -4.83 2.11
C GLU A 551 -57.78 -4.44 2.64
N THR A 552 -57.66 -4.17 3.94
CA THR A 552 -56.38 -3.85 4.57
C THR A 552 -55.43 -5.04 4.57
N LEU A 553 -55.94 -6.26 4.79
CA LEU A 553 -55.16 -7.48 4.74
C LEU A 553 -54.66 -7.73 3.31
N GLU A 554 -55.54 -7.62 2.31
CA GLU A 554 -55.19 -7.76 0.90
C GLU A 554 -54.10 -6.74 0.50
N ALA A 555 -54.27 -5.46 0.85
CA ALA A 555 -53.25 -4.44 0.61
C ALA A 555 -51.89 -4.78 1.26
N LYS A 556 -51.90 -5.28 2.51
CA LYS A 556 -50.67 -5.72 3.19
C LYS A 556 -50.03 -6.92 2.50
N THR A 557 -50.83 -7.89 2.04
CA THR A 557 -50.29 -9.07 1.32
C THR A 557 -49.65 -8.71 -0.01
N MET A 558 -50.19 -7.71 -0.73
CA MET A 558 -49.60 -7.20 -1.97
C MET A 558 -48.25 -6.53 -1.71
N VAL A 559 -48.16 -5.69 -0.67
CA VAL A 559 -46.88 -5.06 -0.27
C VAL A 559 -45.86 -6.11 0.18
N GLU A 560 -46.29 -7.13 0.92
CA GLU A 560 -45.40 -8.23 1.33
C GLU A 560 -44.88 -9.02 0.12
N GLN A 561 -45.72 -9.27 -0.89
CA GLN A 561 -45.29 -9.91 -2.14
C GLN A 561 -44.30 -9.05 -2.92
N GLU A 562 -44.52 -7.74 -3.02
CA GLU A 562 -43.61 -6.82 -3.70
C GLU A 562 -42.25 -6.77 -2.99
N LEU A 563 -42.23 -6.67 -1.66
CA LEU A 563 -41.00 -6.73 -0.86
C LEU A 563 -40.27 -8.06 -1.04
N ARG A 564 -40.99 -9.19 -1.12
CA ARG A 564 -40.39 -10.50 -1.41
C ARG A 564 -39.73 -10.55 -2.79
N GLN A 565 -40.40 -10.01 -3.81
CA GLN A 565 -39.82 -9.95 -5.17
C GLN A 565 -38.58 -9.05 -5.21
N GLN A 566 -38.60 -7.92 -4.50
CA GLN A 566 -37.42 -7.05 -4.37
C GLN A 566 -36.27 -7.78 -3.67
N LEU A 567 -36.53 -8.48 -2.56
CA LEU A 567 -35.53 -9.28 -1.87
C LEU A 567 -34.92 -10.33 -2.81
N GLU A 568 -35.75 -11.12 -3.50
CA GLU A 568 -35.28 -12.15 -4.44
C GLU A 568 -34.45 -11.54 -5.60
N ALA A 569 -34.82 -10.35 -6.10
CA ALA A 569 -34.05 -9.64 -7.11
C ALA A 569 -32.68 -9.20 -6.57
N THR A 570 -32.63 -8.66 -5.34
CA THR A 570 -31.36 -8.27 -4.71
C THR A 570 -30.47 -9.47 -4.39
N GLU A 571 -31.04 -10.61 -4.00
CA GLU A 571 -30.30 -11.86 -3.77
C GLU A 571 -29.68 -12.38 -5.07
N LYS A 572 -30.45 -12.38 -6.17
CA LYS A 572 -29.91 -12.74 -7.50
C LYS A 572 -28.79 -11.78 -7.94
N GLN A 573 -28.94 -10.48 -7.71
CA GLN A 573 -27.87 -9.51 -8.00
C GLN A 573 -26.62 -9.79 -7.14
N LEU A 574 -26.80 -10.10 -5.85
CA LEU A 574 -25.69 -10.46 -4.97
C LEU A 574 -24.99 -11.75 -5.44
N GLU A 575 -25.74 -12.75 -5.90
CA GLU A 575 -25.17 -13.99 -6.43
C GLU A 575 -24.40 -13.76 -7.73
N THR A 576 -24.92 -12.95 -8.64
CA THR A 576 -24.21 -12.60 -9.89
C THR A 576 -22.91 -11.85 -9.60
N THR A 577 -22.94 -10.82 -8.75
CA THR A 577 -21.74 -10.05 -8.36
C THR A 577 -20.72 -10.91 -7.62
N ASN A 578 -21.15 -11.82 -6.74
CA ASN A 578 -20.26 -12.80 -6.10
C ASN A 578 -19.61 -13.74 -7.13
N SER A 579 -20.37 -14.21 -8.13
CA SER A 579 -19.83 -15.07 -9.19
C SER A 579 -18.79 -14.32 -10.03
N GLU A 580 -19.01 -13.03 -10.31
CA GLU A 580 -18.06 -12.18 -11.02
C GLU A 580 -16.81 -11.91 -10.17
N LEU A 581 -16.99 -11.60 -8.89
CA LEU A 581 -15.88 -11.44 -7.94
C LEU A 581 -15.02 -12.71 -7.91
N GLN A 582 -15.63 -13.90 -7.86
CA GLN A 582 -14.89 -15.16 -7.87
C GLN A 582 -14.13 -15.40 -9.19
N ARG A 583 -14.73 -15.04 -10.34
CA ARG A 583 -14.04 -15.10 -11.64
C ARG A 583 -12.85 -14.14 -11.69
N THR A 584 -13.03 -12.90 -11.22
CA THR A 584 -11.94 -11.91 -11.21
C THR A 584 -10.82 -12.29 -10.24
N ALA A 585 -11.16 -12.86 -9.07
CA ALA A 585 -10.19 -13.40 -8.13
C ALA A 585 -9.38 -14.55 -8.77
N GLY A 586 -10.06 -15.49 -9.43
CA GLY A 586 -9.39 -16.58 -10.17
C GLY A 586 -8.45 -16.06 -11.26
N ALA A 587 -8.87 -15.06 -12.03
CA ALA A 587 -8.02 -14.43 -13.05
C ALA A 587 -6.80 -13.71 -12.42
N ALA A 588 -6.99 -13.05 -11.28
CA ALA A 588 -5.89 -12.41 -10.55
C ALA A 588 -4.88 -13.45 -10.04
N ASP A 589 -5.33 -14.60 -9.55
CA ASP A 589 -4.45 -15.69 -9.11
C ASP A 589 -3.68 -16.31 -10.28
N SER A 590 -4.31 -16.49 -11.45
CA SER A 590 -3.61 -16.91 -12.67
C SER A 590 -2.52 -15.91 -13.08
N LEU A 591 -2.81 -14.61 -13.08
CA LEU A 591 -1.81 -13.57 -13.36
C LEU A 591 -0.67 -13.56 -12.34
N ARG A 592 -0.96 -13.76 -11.04
CA ARG A 592 0.07 -13.88 -10.01
C ARG A 592 0.99 -15.08 -10.27
N GLN A 593 0.42 -16.20 -10.71
CA GLN A 593 1.17 -17.39 -11.08
C GLN A 593 2.06 -17.14 -12.31
N GLU A 594 1.53 -16.51 -13.37
CA GLU A 594 2.31 -16.15 -14.57
C GLU A 594 3.45 -15.19 -14.23
N VAL A 595 3.19 -14.15 -13.41
CA VAL A 595 4.24 -13.23 -12.93
C VAL A 595 5.30 -13.98 -12.12
N GLY A 596 4.90 -14.96 -11.29
CA GLY A 596 5.81 -15.82 -10.55
C GLY A 596 6.69 -16.68 -11.47
N GLN A 597 6.10 -17.27 -12.51
CA GLN A 597 6.81 -18.07 -13.51
C GLN A 597 7.83 -17.23 -14.27
N LEU A 598 7.41 -16.07 -14.80
CA LEU A 598 8.30 -15.15 -15.50
C LEU A 598 9.45 -14.68 -14.61
N ARG A 599 9.18 -14.30 -13.35
CA ARG A 599 10.24 -13.94 -12.40
C ARG A 599 11.25 -15.07 -12.23
N GLY A 600 10.79 -16.31 -12.06
CA GLY A 600 11.66 -17.47 -11.95
C GLY A 600 12.46 -17.76 -13.23
N GLU A 601 11.91 -17.48 -14.42
CA GLU A 601 12.63 -17.57 -15.69
C GLU A 601 13.71 -16.49 -15.81
N TYR A 602 13.39 -15.25 -15.48
CA TYR A 602 14.35 -14.14 -15.47
C TYR A 602 15.49 -14.38 -14.48
N GLU A 603 15.18 -14.86 -13.27
CA GLU A 603 16.19 -15.21 -12.26
C GLU A 603 17.11 -16.33 -12.75
N ARG A 604 16.57 -17.38 -13.38
CA ARG A 604 17.37 -18.46 -13.98
C ARG A 604 18.27 -17.96 -15.10
N ALA A 605 17.74 -17.17 -16.04
CA ALA A 605 18.51 -16.62 -17.15
C ALA A 605 19.62 -15.69 -16.65
N LEU A 606 19.35 -14.88 -15.63
CA LEU A 606 20.35 -14.03 -15.00
C LEU A 606 21.45 -14.86 -14.34
N GLN A 607 21.07 -15.91 -13.59
CA GLN A 607 22.03 -16.79 -12.93
C GLN A 607 22.91 -17.53 -13.95
N GLU A 608 22.33 -17.97 -15.07
CA GLU A 608 23.07 -18.58 -16.17
C GLU A 608 24.09 -17.61 -16.75
N LYS A 609 23.70 -16.36 -17.05
CA LYS A 609 24.62 -15.32 -17.54
C LYS A 609 25.72 -14.97 -16.55
N VAL A 610 25.40 -14.89 -15.26
CA VAL A 610 26.42 -14.70 -14.21
C VAL A 610 27.40 -15.87 -14.22
N SER A 611 26.93 -17.11 -14.30
CA SER A 611 27.79 -18.29 -14.33
C SER A 611 28.66 -18.37 -15.60
N GLU A 612 28.12 -17.99 -16.77
CA GLU A 612 28.88 -17.86 -18.02
C GLU A 612 30.01 -16.84 -17.88
N VAL A 613 29.71 -15.65 -17.36
CA VAL A 613 30.72 -14.61 -17.15
C VAL A 613 31.78 -15.04 -16.14
N GLU A 614 31.38 -15.64 -15.02
CA GLU A 614 32.34 -16.15 -14.03
C GLU A 614 33.25 -17.24 -14.59
N THR A 615 32.70 -18.17 -15.38
CA THR A 615 33.49 -19.24 -15.99
C THR A 615 34.45 -18.70 -17.04
N GLN A 616 34.02 -17.70 -17.84
CA GLN A 616 34.91 -17.03 -18.80
C GLN A 616 36.04 -16.29 -18.09
N LEU A 617 35.75 -15.52 -17.03
CA LEU A 617 36.79 -14.82 -16.25
C LEU A 617 37.78 -15.80 -15.61
N ARG A 618 37.31 -16.94 -15.08
CA ARG A 618 38.21 -17.98 -14.54
C ARG A 618 39.11 -18.56 -15.62
N LYS A 619 38.57 -18.77 -16.82
CA LYS A 619 39.35 -19.25 -17.98
C LYS A 619 40.42 -18.23 -18.36
N ASP A 620 40.05 -16.96 -18.55
CA ASP A 620 40.97 -15.89 -18.93
C ASP A 620 42.08 -15.69 -17.90
N LEU A 621 41.76 -15.75 -16.59
CA LEU A 621 42.76 -15.73 -15.53
C LEU A 621 43.73 -16.91 -15.64
N SER A 622 43.24 -18.12 -15.88
CA SER A 622 44.09 -19.31 -16.04
C SER A 622 45.01 -19.22 -17.26
N GLU A 623 44.55 -18.60 -18.35
CA GLU A 623 45.33 -18.37 -19.56
C GLU A 623 46.40 -17.31 -19.34
N MET A 624 46.04 -16.20 -18.68
CA MET A 624 46.99 -15.16 -18.31
C MET A 624 48.06 -15.67 -17.33
N GLU A 625 47.70 -16.52 -16.36
CA GLU A 625 48.67 -17.17 -15.47
C GLU A 625 49.63 -18.10 -16.23
N LYS A 626 49.13 -18.86 -17.22
CA LYS A 626 49.98 -19.70 -18.08
C LYS A 626 50.93 -18.84 -18.89
N ALA A 627 50.46 -17.77 -19.52
CA ALA A 627 51.27 -16.83 -20.30
C ALA A 627 52.33 -16.13 -19.43
N LEU A 628 51.98 -15.74 -18.21
CA LEU A 628 52.94 -15.19 -17.25
C LEU A 628 54.03 -16.21 -16.91
N ASN A 629 53.66 -17.47 -16.69
CA ASN A 629 54.61 -18.53 -16.39
C ASN A 629 55.53 -18.86 -17.58
N THR A 630 55.03 -18.82 -18.82
CA THR A 630 55.88 -18.98 -20.02
C THR A 630 56.84 -17.80 -20.16
N ALA A 631 56.35 -16.57 -20.03
CA ALA A 631 57.19 -15.37 -20.06
C ALA A 631 58.29 -15.40 -18.97
N ARG A 632 57.95 -15.84 -17.75
CA ARG A 632 58.94 -16.05 -16.67
C ARG A 632 60.00 -17.09 -17.03
N ARG A 633 59.61 -18.21 -17.66
CA ARG A 633 60.55 -19.26 -18.11
C ARG A 633 61.45 -18.75 -19.23
N GLU A 634 60.90 -18.05 -20.20
CA GLU A 634 61.65 -17.46 -21.32
C GLU A 634 62.62 -16.39 -20.83
N HIS A 635 62.17 -15.50 -19.94
CA HIS A 635 63.04 -14.56 -19.26
C HIS A 635 64.19 -15.27 -18.52
N ALA A 636 63.91 -16.36 -17.79
CA ALA A 636 64.96 -17.14 -17.13
C ALA A 636 65.96 -17.75 -18.14
N LYS A 637 65.47 -18.27 -19.28
CA LYS A 637 66.34 -18.75 -20.37
C LYS A 637 67.22 -17.63 -20.93
N ALA A 638 66.64 -16.45 -21.20
CA ALA A 638 67.36 -15.28 -21.70
C ALA A 638 68.44 -14.83 -20.72
N VAL A 639 68.14 -14.76 -19.41
CA VAL A 639 69.13 -14.43 -18.38
C VAL A 639 70.26 -15.45 -18.32
N VAL A 640 69.97 -16.75 -18.44
CA VAL A 640 71.00 -17.80 -18.48
C VAL A 640 71.87 -17.65 -19.74
N ALA A 641 71.26 -17.43 -20.90
CA ALA A 641 71.97 -17.23 -22.17
C ALA A 641 72.87 -15.99 -22.11
N LEU A 642 72.37 -14.86 -21.59
CA LEU A 642 73.16 -13.65 -21.36
C LEU A 642 74.36 -13.92 -20.46
N ARG A 643 74.16 -14.60 -19.32
CA ARG A 643 75.28 -14.97 -18.43
C ARG A 643 76.27 -15.93 -19.09
N GLN A 644 75.82 -16.81 -19.99
CA GLN A 644 76.72 -17.70 -20.74
C GLN A 644 77.53 -16.91 -21.77
N ALA A 645 76.89 -15.99 -22.49
CA ALA A 645 77.53 -15.09 -23.44
C ALA A 645 78.55 -14.17 -22.75
N GLU A 646 78.21 -13.58 -21.60
CA GLU A 646 79.15 -12.77 -20.78
C GLU A 646 80.38 -13.59 -20.37
N ARG A 647 80.21 -14.84 -19.92
CA ARG A 647 81.33 -15.71 -19.57
C ARG A 647 82.16 -16.08 -20.80
N GLN A 648 81.53 -16.31 -21.94
CA GLN A 648 82.24 -16.62 -23.19
C GLN A 648 83.03 -15.40 -23.67
N ALA A 649 82.42 -14.21 -23.68
CA ALA A 649 83.08 -12.95 -23.97
C ALA A 649 84.26 -12.70 -23.01
N GLY A 650 84.12 -13.03 -21.72
CA GLY A 650 85.23 -12.98 -20.76
C GLY A 650 86.40 -13.92 -21.12
N ARG A 651 86.11 -15.15 -21.58
CA ARG A 651 87.15 -16.08 -22.09
C ARG A 651 87.79 -15.58 -23.37
N ASP A 652 87.00 -15.04 -24.30
CA ASP A 652 87.49 -14.52 -25.57
C ASP A 652 88.38 -13.32 -25.35
N LYS A 653 87.99 -12.43 -24.42
CA LYS A 653 88.82 -11.32 -23.96
C LYS A 653 90.14 -11.82 -23.39
N ALA A 654 90.13 -12.79 -22.47
CA ALA A 654 91.36 -13.36 -21.92
C ALA A 654 92.27 -13.99 -22.99
N ARG A 655 91.71 -14.74 -23.95
CA ARG A 655 92.46 -15.30 -25.09
C ARG A 655 93.06 -14.20 -25.98
N SER A 656 92.30 -13.15 -26.25
CA SER A 656 92.80 -12.00 -27.02
C SER A 656 93.94 -11.29 -26.28
N GLU A 657 93.83 -11.11 -24.96
CA GLU A 657 94.88 -10.54 -24.11
C GLU A 657 96.14 -11.42 -24.05
N GLU A 658 95.98 -12.75 -24.09
CA GLU A 658 97.12 -13.68 -24.19
C GLU A 658 97.79 -13.59 -25.56
N LEU A 659 97.02 -13.52 -26.65
CA LEU A 659 97.57 -13.34 -27.99
C LEU A 659 98.32 -12.00 -28.12
N THR A 660 97.76 -10.91 -27.57
CA THR A 660 98.46 -9.62 -27.56
C THR A 660 99.74 -9.70 -26.73
N LYS A 661 99.73 -10.36 -25.56
CA LYS A 661 100.97 -10.57 -24.77
C LYS A 661 102.02 -11.39 -25.51
N ILE A 662 101.61 -12.45 -26.21
CA ILE A 662 102.52 -13.25 -27.03
C ILE A 662 103.10 -12.39 -28.15
N GLN A 663 102.27 -11.62 -28.86
CA GLN A 663 102.72 -10.72 -29.91
C GLN A 663 103.65 -9.61 -29.38
N GLU A 664 103.33 -9.01 -28.24
CA GLU A 664 104.19 -8.05 -27.54
C GLU A 664 105.53 -8.70 -27.16
N SER A 665 105.53 -9.93 -26.64
CA SER A 665 106.76 -10.64 -26.29
C SER A 665 107.61 -10.98 -27.53
N ALA A 666 106.99 -11.36 -28.64
CA ALA A 666 107.67 -11.66 -29.90
C ALA A 666 108.30 -10.39 -30.50
N THR A 667 107.53 -9.29 -30.55
CA THR A 667 108.04 -7.99 -31.01
C THR A 667 109.15 -7.48 -30.10
N GLN A 668 109.04 -7.62 -28.77
CA GLN A 668 110.12 -7.31 -27.84
C GLN A 668 111.37 -8.17 -28.07
N GLN A 669 111.21 -9.47 -28.36
CA GLN A 669 112.34 -10.35 -28.69
C GLN A 669 113.01 -9.95 -30.01
N GLU A 670 112.25 -9.62 -31.05
CA GLU A 670 112.79 -9.11 -32.30
C GLU A 670 113.51 -7.77 -32.11
N MET A 671 112.92 -6.85 -31.35
CA MET A 671 113.56 -5.60 -30.96
C MET A 671 114.87 -5.85 -30.22
N ALA A 672 114.89 -6.73 -29.22
CA ALA A 672 116.11 -7.08 -28.50
C ALA A 672 117.17 -7.72 -29.40
N ARG A 673 116.77 -8.56 -30.36
CA ARG A 673 117.66 -9.17 -31.36
C ARG A 673 118.26 -8.11 -32.29
N LEU A 674 117.43 -7.18 -32.79
CA LEU A 674 117.86 -6.07 -33.63
C LEU A 674 118.80 -5.14 -32.86
N GLU A 675 118.50 -4.83 -31.60
CA GLU A 675 119.40 -4.07 -30.72
C GLU A 675 120.74 -4.80 -30.50
N GLY A 676 120.73 -6.12 -30.31
CA GLY A 676 121.93 -6.94 -30.21
C GLY A 676 122.79 -6.85 -31.48
N ARG A 677 122.17 -7.05 -32.64
CA ARG A 677 122.80 -6.91 -33.97
C ARG A 677 123.38 -5.51 -34.18
N LEU A 678 122.64 -4.48 -33.76
CA LEU A 678 123.08 -3.09 -33.86
C LEU A 678 124.29 -2.84 -32.96
N LYS A 679 124.29 -3.35 -31.73
CA LYS A 679 125.45 -3.28 -30.81
C LYS A 679 126.67 -4.05 -31.35
N GLU A 680 126.47 -5.20 -32.02
CA GLU A 680 127.54 -5.93 -32.70
C GLU A 680 128.12 -5.13 -33.86
N LEU A 681 127.28 -4.61 -34.75
CA LEU A 681 127.71 -3.75 -35.85
C LEU A 681 128.39 -2.47 -35.36
N GLU A 682 127.97 -1.90 -34.23
CA GLU A 682 128.67 -0.79 -33.59
C GLU A 682 130.05 -1.21 -33.08
N ARG A 683 130.19 -2.40 -32.48
CA ARG A 683 131.49 -2.94 -32.08
C ARG A 683 132.38 -3.16 -33.30
N ASP A 684 131.88 -3.80 -34.36
CA ASP A 684 132.62 -4.03 -35.61
C ASP A 684 133.04 -2.71 -36.25
N LYS A 685 132.12 -1.73 -36.30
CA LYS A 685 132.44 -0.36 -36.74
C LYS A 685 133.53 0.23 -35.88
N ASN A 686 133.46 0.09 -34.56
CA ASN A 686 134.46 0.66 -33.66
C ASN A 686 135.83 -0.03 -33.82
N VAL A 687 135.87 -1.35 -34.01
CA VAL A 687 137.08 -2.10 -34.34
C VAL A 687 137.64 -1.66 -35.68
N LEU A 688 136.84 -1.61 -36.75
CA LEU A 688 137.24 -1.08 -38.06
C LEU A 688 137.76 0.36 -37.95
N MET A 689 137.07 1.21 -37.20
CA MET A 689 137.48 2.58 -36.93
C MET A 689 138.76 2.65 -36.08
N ALA A 690 139.08 1.64 -35.27
CA ALA A 690 140.36 1.53 -34.56
C ALA A 690 141.46 1.05 -35.51
N THR A 691 141.23 0.00 -36.31
CA THR A 691 142.15 -0.51 -37.33
C THR A 691 142.51 0.58 -38.34
N LEU A 692 141.53 1.31 -38.86
CA LEU A 692 141.77 2.42 -39.79
C LEU A 692 142.56 3.58 -39.17
N ARG A 693 142.50 3.77 -37.83
CA ARG A 693 143.34 4.74 -37.12
C ARG A 693 144.76 4.21 -36.93
N GLN A 694 144.90 2.93 -36.57
CA GLN A 694 146.18 2.27 -36.33
C GLN A 694 147.01 2.12 -37.61
N GLU A 695 146.40 1.73 -38.73
CA GLU A 695 147.03 1.62 -40.06
C GLU A 695 147.34 2.99 -40.70
N GLY A 696 147.02 4.11 -40.03
CA GLY A 696 147.24 5.46 -40.58
C GLY A 696 146.35 5.82 -41.79
N LEU A 697 145.49 4.91 -42.26
CA LEU A 697 144.62 5.08 -43.43
C LEU A 697 143.62 6.22 -43.26
N LEU A 698 143.15 6.50 -42.04
CA LEU A 698 142.31 7.67 -41.77
C LEU A 698 143.09 9.00 -41.92
N ALA A 699 144.39 9.00 -41.62
CA ALA A 699 145.25 10.16 -41.83
C ALA A 699 145.59 10.32 -43.33
N GLN A 700 145.86 9.22 -44.03
CA GLN A 700 146.07 9.22 -45.49
C GLN A 700 144.81 9.60 -46.27
N TYR A 701 143.62 9.12 -45.89
CA TYR A 701 142.34 9.51 -46.49
C TYR A 701 142.02 10.99 -46.22
N ARG A 702 142.33 11.51 -45.02
CA ARG A 702 142.19 12.94 -44.71
C ARG A 702 143.22 13.80 -45.44
N GLN A 703 144.47 13.35 -45.62
CA GLN A 703 145.48 14.03 -46.43
C GLN A 703 145.12 14.03 -47.92
N ASN A 704 144.69 12.90 -48.48
CA ASN A 704 144.24 12.77 -49.86
C ASN A 704 142.93 13.53 -50.16
N ARG A 705 142.10 13.82 -49.14
CA ARG A 705 140.93 14.71 -49.26
C ARG A 705 141.28 16.21 -49.28
N LEU A 706 142.47 16.62 -48.85
CA LEU A 706 142.88 18.04 -48.81
C LEU A 706 143.75 18.46 -50.01
N SER A 707 144.28 17.51 -50.78
CA SER A 707 145.15 17.75 -51.95
C SER A 707 144.50 17.45 -53.32
N ALA A 708 143.22 17.08 -53.39
CA ALA A 708 142.51 16.89 -54.66
C ALA A 708 141.00 17.25 -54.58
N VAL A 709 140.65 18.36 -55.22
CA VAL A 709 139.32 18.76 -55.73
C VAL A 709 139.62 19.23 -57.17
N PRO A 710 138.88 18.89 -58.27
CA PRO A 710 137.41 18.79 -58.39
C PRO A 710 136.82 17.65 -59.30
N ALA A 711 135.48 17.50 -59.19
CA ALA A 711 134.45 17.14 -60.19
C ALA A 711 134.61 15.89 -61.12
N LYS A 712 133.68 14.90 -61.00
CA LYS A 712 132.48 14.73 -61.85
C LYS A 712 131.62 13.49 -61.49
N SER A 713 130.30 13.72 -61.53
CA SER A 713 129.13 12.87 -61.79
C SER A 713 129.27 11.35 -62.04
N ILE A 714 128.50 10.57 -61.25
CA ILE A 714 127.58 9.44 -61.53
C ILE A 714 126.90 9.19 -60.16
N GLY A 715 125.60 9.02 -59.90
CA GLY A 715 124.41 8.83 -60.70
C GLY A 715 123.47 7.86 -59.96
N LYS A 716 122.33 8.37 -59.43
CA LYS A 716 120.99 7.73 -59.23
C LYS A 716 120.90 6.51 -58.26
N THR A 717 119.94 6.39 -57.32
CA THR A 717 118.51 6.82 -57.18
C THR A 717 118.19 7.03 -55.68
N GLY A 718 117.51 8.06 -55.16
CA GLY A 718 116.17 8.59 -55.50
C GLY A 718 115.11 7.76 -54.78
N THR A 719 114.51 8.19 -53.66
CA THR A 719 113.22 8.93 -53.61
C THR A 719 113.08 9.68 -52.26
N SER A 720 113.24 11.01 -52.24
CA SER A 720 112.18 12.06 -52.17
C SER A 720 111.14 11.91 -51.04
N PRO A 721 110.96 12.94 -50.18
CA PRO A 721 109.83 13.01 -49.26
C PRO A 721 108.52 13.19 -50.06
N PRO A 722 107.40 12.57 -49.67
CA PRO A 722 106.15 12.73 -50.39
C PRO A 722 105.58 14.13 -50.15
N SER A 723 105.12 14.77 -51.21
CA SER A 723 104.37 16.02 -51.19
C SER A 723 103.09 15.86 -50.37
N LYS A 724 102.61 16.97 -49.81
CA LYS A 724 101.42 17.03 -48.94
C LYS A 724 100.18 16.39 -49.58
N GLU A 725 100.08 16.33 -50.91
CA GLU A 725 98.99 15.68 -51.65
C GLU A 725 98.95 14.15 -51.51
N SER A 726 100.09 13.47 -51.32
CA SER A 726 100.15 12.02 -51.14
C SER A 726 99.78 11.55 -49.72
N LEU A 727 99.90 12.42 -48.73
CA LEU A 727 99.44 12.17 -47.36
C LEU A 727 97.94 12.43 -47.25
N PHE A 728 97.40 13.38 -48.00
CA PHE A 728 95.96 13.59 -48.15
C PHE A 728 95.28 12.41 -48.86
N ALA A 729 95.85 11.87 -49.94
CA ALA A 729 95.28 10.69 -50.61
C ALA A 729 95.21 9.44 -49.70
N VAL A 730 96.26 9.20 -48.89
CA VAL A 730 96.28 8.07 -47.93
C VAL A 730 95.34 8.33 -46.74
N LEU A 731 95.16 9.59 -46.32
CA LEU A 731 94.17 9.96 -45.31
C LEU A 731 92.73 9.86 -45.85
N ASP A 732 92.51 10.18 -47.12
CA ASP A 732 91.21 10.03 -47.79
C ASP A 732 90.88 8.54 -47.98
N ASP A 733 91.85 7.71 -48.36
CA ASP A 733 91.70 6.25 -48.43
C ASP A 733 91.44 5.63 -47.04
N LEU A 734 92.07 6.13 -45.98
CA LEU A 734 91.81 5.69 -44.59
C LEU A 734 90.48 6.21 -44.03
N GLN A 735 90.04 7.42 -44.40
CA GLN A 735 88.71 7.93 -44.06
C GLN A 735 87.62 7.19 -44.82
N THR A 736 87.85 6.82 -46.07
CA THR A 736 86.93 6.02 -46.90
C THR A 736 86.83 4.60 -46.35
N LEU A 737 87.95 3.99 -45.92
CA LEU A 737 87.95 2.70 -45.25
C LEU A 737 87.30 2.76 -43.86
N GLY A 738 87.52 3.84 -43.11
CA GLY A 738 86.86 4.09 -41.82
C GLY A 738 85.34 4.29 -41.95
N ALA A 739 84.88 4.96 -43.01
CA ALA A 739 83.46 5.10 -43.33
C ALA A 739 82.84 3.77 -43.78
N ALA A 740 83.57 2.96 -44.56
CA ALA A 740 83.13 1.62 -44.96
C ALA A 740 82.96 0.67 -43.76
N ILE A 741 83.88 0.71 -42.79
CA ILE A 741 83.81 -0.09 -41.56
C ILE A 741 82.64 0.38 -40.66
N LEU A 742 82.38 1.68 -40.58
CA LEU A 742 81.22 2.22 -39.84
C LEU A 742 79.88 1.90 -40.52
N GLU A 743 79.80 1.88 -41.86
CA GLU A 743 78.61 1.41 -42.58
C GLU A 743 78.38 -0.10 -42.48
N GLU A 744 79.45 -0.90 -42.37
CA GLU A 744 79.37 -2.33 -42.12
C GLU A 744 78.86 -2.61 -40.69
N GLU A 745 79.32 -1.85 -39.69
CA GLU A 745 78.84 -1.94 -38.31
C GLU A 745 77.38 -1.42 -38.11
N VAL A 746 76.91 -0.54 -38.99
CA VAL A 746 75.49 -0.10 -39.04
C VAL A 746 74.61 -1.12 -39.77
N ARG A 747 75.13 -1.84 -40.78
CA ARG A 747 74.42 -2.97 -41.42
C ARG A 747 74.21 -4.14 -40.46
N ASP A 748 75.17 -4.43 -39.58
CA ASP A 748 75.06 -5.50 -38.58
C ASP A 748 74.12 -5.15 -37.41
N LYS A 749 73.82 -3.87 -37.18
CA LYS A 749 72.79 -3.45 -36.21
C LYS A 749 71.37 -3.47 -36.81
N ASN A 750 71.22 -3.30 -38.13
CA ASN A 750 69.92 -3.34 -38.81
C ASN A 750 69.42 -4.77 -39.12
N THR A 751 70.30 -5.78 -39.13
CA THR A 751 69.88 -7.19 -39.28
C THR A 751 69.29 -7.78 -37.99
N ASN A 752 69.54 -7.18 -36.82
CA ASN A 752 68.94 -7.60 -35.54
C ASN A 752 67.54 -7.03 -35.26
N ILE A 753 66.98 -6.20 -36.15
CA ILE A 753 65.63 -5.62 -35.99
C ILE A 753 64.57 -6.42 -36.80
N ILE A 754 64.96 -7.39 -37.63
CA ILE A 754 64.06 -8.17 -38.50
C ILE A 754 63.88 -9.62 -37.99
N VAL A 755 64.02 -9.86 -36.68
CA VAL A 755 63.77 -11.21 -36.09
C VAL A 755 62.68 -11.20 -35.01
N ASP A 756 62.12 -10.05 -34.63
CA ASP A 756 60.94 -9.96 -33.74
C ASP A 756 59.76 -9.26 -34.43
N ILE A 757 59.10 -9.95 -35.37
CA ILE A 757 57.68 -9.79 -35.74
C ILE A 757 57.06 -11.19 -35.85
#